data_AF-S7J367-F1
#
_entry.id   AF-S7J367-F1
#
_cell.length_a   1.000
_cell.length_b   1.000
_cell.length_c   1.000
_cell.angle_alpha   90.00
_cell.angle_beta   90.00
_cell.angle_gamma   90.00
#
_symmetry.space_group_name_H-M   'P 1'
#
loop_
_entity.id
_entity.type
_entity.pdbx_description
1 polymer ?
#
loop_
_entity_poly.entity_id
_entity_poly.type
_entity_poly.pdbx_seq_one_letter_code
_entity_poly.pdbx_strand_id
1 'polypeptide(L)'
;MRKSCYNFEKALEHLENLKKMSYGSSEAGFLNNPCTVSNVSRGNHSLAEMKNSLKSLEDYLKQAATLPTSKANKALQESHFLISGVQNISSFLESRERDLYHSLANDFLEINKIYSQIQEDLSRKIVKEDHSEPLARELTGRPEDDINFLNNLVEVKRDRSYELFYILDERNKRFYTDALAQIIYKQGKIHETAHENDPLTKTLLWNSEEVKKLASYLVFTNDMPIRLFYEEALQNLDIESTVKVHNSVMALFFSRYDATALRNNPKKNNTHYFNDFILFLREAWKAFFSESVKDSNHVKQSQTLLNALSIGLFESRLVFEDAAHYLYFHITKKLQRTGDKKELSPGHYISEIYDELYRFFAQYPNGPLFKAIDRLLEPSSIVFDPIILGVLPSLEGKLQLGDKSINVIRTANPITQSSILYANCNDEFLGFLKAKGVLNEKILVLNIQDRQSKKDRARSRVLEENLGQVEYRDYVISFSFPEPEDTLKLLEKEHGEQETFSGFFDVLKQEFLKPDAQSSFFLSKDIKKEILEFLNDSLKELKEIFFSKKKILFKNDKFLLLHIIYYLIVFKLVEITDPDNIIVTSKDGLDYAAVFVSGFIFFSKEKDWDEHQLKLFMTKLLSPTLIARDRLIFSQHIDLLSKFVNCLRKNRHHICNLQPFFKYNLERWDFSNYLNEIIEVSHKHSL
;
A
#
# COMPACT_ATOMS: atom_id res chain seq x y z
N MET A 1 2.84 -55.21 22.10
CA MET A 1 2.39 -54.68 20.79
C MET A 1 2.73 -53.20 20.72
N ARG A 2 3.66 -52.81 19.84
CA ARG A 2 4.21 -51.44 19.74
C ARG A 2 3.13 -50.49 19.21
N LYS A 3 2.70 -49.52 20.03
CA LYS A 3 1.88 -48.37 19.60
C LYS A 3 2.74 -47.50 18.68
N SER A 4 2.46 -47.48 17.38
CA SER A 4 3.01 -46.47 16.47
C SER A 4 2.27 -45.16 16.73
N CYS A 5 2.95 -44.21 17.34
CA CYS A 5 2.41 -42.92 17.75
C CYS A 5 2.21 -42.00 16.54
N TYR A 6 0.97 -41.86 16.08
CA TYR A 6 0.52 -40.65 15.41
C TYR A 6 0.73 -39.48 16.38
N ASN A 7 1.81 -38.73 16.21
CA ASN A 7 2.23 -37.68 17.14
C ASN A 7 2.58 -36.40 16.37
N PHE A 8 1.60 -35.50 16.27
CA PHE A 8 1.76 -34.20 15.65
C PHE A 8 2.82 -33.33 16.32
N GLU A 9 2.96 -33.42 17.65
CA GLU A 9 3.98 -32.64 18.40
C GLU A 9 5.39 -33.05 18.00
N LYS A 10 5.62 -34.35 17.75
CA LYS A 10 6.91 -34.85 17.26
C LYS A 10 7.17 -34.39 15.82
N ALA A 11 6.16 -34.40 14.96
CA ALA A 11 6.28 -33.86 13.60
C ALA A 11 6.57 -32.34 13.62
N LEU A 12 5.92 -31.61 14.53
CA LEU A 12 6.16 -30.20 14.75
C LEU A 12 7.58 -29.93 15.27
N GLU A 13 8.11 -30.76 16.17
CA GLU A 13 9.49 -30.70 16.65
C GLU A 13 10.48 -30.90 15.50
N HIS A 14 10.23 -31.86 14.60
CA HIS A 14 11.05 -32.06 13.40
C HIS A 14 10.95 -30.88 12.42
N LEU A 15 9.77 -30.25 12.28
CA LEU A 15 9.62 -29.03 11.48
C LEU A 15 10.36 -27.85 12.10
N GLU A 16 10.27 -27.64 13.42
CA GLU A 16 10.99 -26.58 14.12
C GLU A 16 12.51 -26.81 14.12
N ASN A 17 12.96 -28.06 14.22
CA ASN A 17 14.38 -28.39 14.05
C ASN A 17 14.84 -28.13 12.60
N LEU A 18 14.02 -28.47 11.60
CA LEU A 18 14.29 -28.13 10.20
C LEU A 18 14.37 -26.61 10.00
N LYS A 19 13.46 -25.83 10.61
CA LYS A 19 13.54 -24.36 10.62
C LYS A 19 14.83 -23.88 11.27
N LYS A 20 15.14 -24.33 12.49
CA LYS A 20 16.36 -23.92 13.21
C LYS A 20 17.64 -24.25 12.44
N MET A 21 17.71 -25.40 11.78
CA MET A 21 18.86 -25.76 10.94
C MET A 21 18.94 -24.89 9.68
N SER A 22 17.79 -24.59 9.07
CA SER A 22 17.72 -23.77 7.84
C SER A 22 17.95 -22.28 8.10
N TYR A 23 17.57 -21.77 9.26
CA TYR A 23 17.76 -20.37 9.65
C TYR A 23 19.06 -20.16 10.47
N GLY A 24 19.53 -21.19 11.18
CA GLY A 24 20.73 -21.15 12.03
C GLY A 24 22.05 -21.24 11.27
N SER A 25 22.04 -21.61 9.98
CA SER A 25 23.20 -21.44 9.10
C SER A 25 23.61 -19.97 8.92
N SER A 26 22.73 -19.02 9.31
CA SER A 26 22.99 -17.58 9.27
C SER A 26 23.56 -16.98 10.58
N GLU A 27 23.59 -17.69 11.73
CA GLU A 27 23.90 -17.05 13.03
C GLU A 27 25.13 -17.60 13.79
N ALA A 28 25.70 -18.75 13.42
CA ALA A 28 26.82 -19.35 14.18
C ALA A 28 28.19 -19.21 13.49
N GLY A 29 28.67 -17.98 13.33
CA GLY A 29 30.00 -17.70 12.76
C GLY A 29 30.78 -16.54 13.38
N PHE A 30 30.21 -15.80 14.33
CA PHE A 30 30.88 -14.66 14.94
C PHE A 30 30.64 -14.66 16.44
N LEU A 31 31.43 -15.45 17.18
CA LEU A 31 32.06 -15.10 18.45
C LEU A 31 32.65 -16.36 19.10
N ASN A 32 33.97 -16.32 19.27
CA ASN A 32 34.84 -17.16 20.11
C ASN A 32 35.57 -18.37 19.47
N ASN A 33 36.90 -18.20 19.46
CA ASN A 33 38.04 -19.13 19.36
C ASN A 33 38.70 -19.42 17.99
N PRO A 34 40.03 -19.21 17.88
CA PRO A 34 40.85 -19.64 16.76
C PRO A 34 41.25 -21.12 16.93
N CYS A 35 41.51 -21.80 15.80
CA CYS A 35 41.95 -23.20 15.64
C CYS A 35 40.85 -24.26 15.78
N THR A 36 40.36 -24.81 14.65
CA THR A 36 40.61 -26.22 14.27
C THR A 36 40.08 -26.52 12.86
N VAL A 37 40.85 -27.32 12.13
CA VAL A 37 40.54 -27.95 10.86
C VAL A 37 39.37 -28.94 11.06
N SER A 38 38.11 -28.51 10.95
CA SER A 38 36.95 -29.41 11.00
C SER A 38 35.66 -28.89 10.32
N ASN A 39 35.75 -27.93 9.39
CA ASN A 39 34.53 -27.38 8.75
C ASN A 39 33.92 -28.26 7.65
N VAL A 40 34.64 -29.27 7.13
CA VAL A 40 34.08 -30.20 6.13
C VAL A 40 33.18 -31.28 6.77
N SER A 41 33.34 -31.59 8.05
CA SER A 41 32.50 -32.60 8.73
C SER A 41 31.19 -32.05 9.29
N ARG A 42 31.09 -30.74 9.55
CA ARG A 42 29.86 -30.08 10.08
C ARG A 42 28.75 -29.94 9.03
N GLY A 43 29.08 -29.63 7.78
CA GLY A 43 28.10 -29.49 6.69
C GLY A 43 27.39 -30.80 6.33
N ASN A 44 28.11 -31.92 6.38
CA ASN A 44 27.53 -33.24 6.09
C ASN A 44 26.61 -33.76 7.21
N HIS A 45 26.88 -33.41 8.47
CA HIS A 45 26.03 -33.81 9.60
C HIS A 45 24.69 -33.06 9.61
N SER A 46 24.72 -31.76 9.30
CA SER A 46 23.51 -30.92 9.23
C SER A 46 22.60 -31.34 8.06
N LEU A 47 23.15 -31.63 6.88
CA LEU A 47 22.36 -32.11 5.75
C LEU A 47 21.67 -33.46 6.04
N ALA A 48 22.37 -34.39 6.70
CA ALA A 48 21.81 -35.68 7.09
C ALA A 48 20.65 -35.54 8.10
N GLU A 49 20.75 -34.59 9.03
CA GLU A 49 19.69 -34.28 10.01
C GLU A 49 18.48 -33.59 9.36
N MET A 50 18.70 -32.72 8.37
CA MET A 50 17.62 -32.12 7.59
C MET A 50 16.87 -33.16 6.77
N LYS A 51 17.59 -34.09 6.12
CA LYS A 51 16.97 -35.23 5.42
C LYS A 51 16.20 -36.14 6.36
N ASN A 52 16.73 -36.42 7.55
CA ASN A 52 16.02 -37.19 8.57
C ASN A 52 14.76 -36.48 9.08
N SER A 53 14.79 -35.15 9.19
CA SER A 53 13.63 -34.35 9.62
C SER A 53 12.54 -34.33 8.53
N LEU A 54 12.92 -34.16 7.26
CA LEU A 54 12.01 -34.28 6.12
C LEU A 54 11.39 -35.68 6.06
N LYS A 55 12.21 -36.74 6.17
CA LYS A 55 11.72 -38.12 6.20
C LYS A 55 10.76 -38.40 7.36
N SER A 56 10.99 -37.80 8.52
CA SER A 56 10.08 -37.93 9.68
C SER A 56 8.73 -37.23 9.45
N LEU A 57 8.73 -36.10 8.73
CA LEU A 57 7.51 -35.42 8.29
C LEU A 57 6.77 -36.22 7.21
N GLU A 58 7.50 -36.81 6.29
CA GLU A 58 6.98 -37.72 5.28
C GLU A 58 6.27 -38.94 5.90
N ASP A 59 6.91 -39.58 6.88
CA ASP A 59 6.34 -40.72 7.62
C ASP A 59 5.08 -40.31 8.41
N TYR A 60 5.06 -39.10 8.97
CA TYR A 60 3.88 -38.56 9.63
C TYR A 60 2.71 -38.39 8.64
N LEU A 61 2.98 -37.79 7.49
CA LEU A 61 2.00 -37.57 6.43
C LEU A 61 1.41 -38.90 5.94
N LYS A 62 2.25 -39.91 5.67
CA LYS A 62 1.78 -41.25 5.29
C LYS A 62 0.90 -41.90 6.37
N GLN A 63 1.24 -41.71 7.65
CA GLN A 63 0.42 -42.21 8.76
C GLN A 63 -0.91 -41.44 8.89
N ALA A 64 -0.93 -40.14 8.63
CA ALA A 64 -2.14 -39.32 8.64
C ALA A 64 -3.20 -39.86 7.68
N ALA A 65 -2.81 -40.34 6.51
CA ALA A 65 -3.72 -40.97 5.54
C ALA A 65 -4.37 -42.27 6.06
N THR A 66 -3.73 -42.98 6.99
CA THR A 66 -4.26 -44.23 7.55
C THR A 66 -5.24 -44.03 8.70
N LEU A 67 -5.44 -42.79 9.15
CA LEU A 67 -6.36 -42.50 10.25
C LEU A 67 -7.84 -42.78 9.90
N PRO A 68 -8.65 -43.12 10.92
CA PRO A 68 -10.09 -43.29 10.76
C PRO A 68 -10.77 -41.96 10.37
N THR A 69 -11.91 -42.07 9.68
CA THR A 69 -12.67 -40.96 9.09
C THR A 69 -12.95 -39.82 10.07
N SER A 70 -13.30 -40.15 11.32
CA SER A 70 -13.57 -39.20 12.40
C SER A 70 -12.40 -38.28 12.79
N LYS A 71 -11.18 -38.59 12.33
CA LYS A 71 -9.97 -37.76 12.52
C LYS A 71 -9.43 -37.18 11.22
N ALA A 72 -10.09 -37.42 10.08
CA ALA A 72 -9.60 -37.03 8.76
C ALA A 72 -9.49 -35.51 8.59
N ASN A 73 -10.46 -34.73 9.10
CA ASN A 73 -10.42 -33.27 9.03
C ASN A 73 -9.25 -32.70 9.87
N LYS A 74 -9.06 -33.20 11.08
CA LYS A 74 -7.92 -32.83 11.94
C LYS A 74 -6.58 -33.20 11.29
N ALA A 75 -6.48 -34.42 10.74
CA ALA A 75 -5.29 -34.89 10.05
C ALA A 75 -4.95 -34.05 8.80
N LEU A 76 -5.98 -33.59 8.08
CA LEU A 76 -5.84 -32.73 6.92
C LEU A 76 -5.31 -31.35 7.32
N GLN A 77 -5.88 -30.72 8.35
CA GLN A 77 -5.40 -29.44 8.88
C GLN A 77 -3.95 -29.51 9.40
N GLU A 78 -3.61 -30.58 10.12
CA GLU A 78 -2.25 -30.83 10.61
C GLU A 78 -1.27 -31.05 9.45
N SER A 79 -1.68 -31.77 8.39
CA SER A 79 -0.88 -31.99 7.19
C SER A 79 -0.65 -30.70 6.39
N HIS A 80 -1.68 -29.85 6.25
CA HIS A 80 -1.57 -28.52 5.65
C HIS A 80 -0.56 -27.65 6.39
N PHE A 81 -0.62 -27.62 7.72
CA PHE A 81 0.27 -26.82 8.55
C PHE A 81 1.73 -27.24 8.37
N LEU A 82 2.02 -28.55 8.41
CA LEU A 82 3.39 -29.05 8.29
C LEU A 82 3.97 -28.77 6.91
N ILE A 83 3.19 -28.98 5.84
CA ILE A 83 3.65 -28.75 4.47
C ILE A 83 3.85 -27.28 4.17
N SER A 84 3.00 -26.39 4.68
CA SER A 84 3.23 -24.95 4.58
C SER A 84 4.56 -24.56 5.24
N GLY A 85 4.88 -25.15 6.40
CA GLY A 85 6.18 -24.96 7.04
C GLY A 85 7.36 -25.45 6.20
N VAL A 86 7.26 -26.65 5.59
CA VAL A 86 8.30 -27.21 4.72
C VAL A 86 8.51 -26.36 3.47
N GLN A 87 7.42 -25.86 2.86
CA GLN A 87 7.48 -24.98 1.69
C GLN A 87 8.13 -23.64 2.02
N ASN A 88 7.85 -23.05 3.20
CA ASN A 88 8.53 -21.84 3.66
C ASN A 88 10.04 -22.03 3.79
N ILE A 89 10.47 -23.19 4.28
CA ILE A 89 11.89 -23.54 4.41
C ILE A 89 12.51 -23.77 3.03
N SER A 90 11.83 -24.50 2.14
CA SER A 90 12.27 -24.74 0.76
C SER A 90 12.51 -23.42 0.02
N SER A 91 11.55 -22.50 0.07
CA SER A 91 11.67 -21.18 -0.58
C SER A 91 12.74 -20.30 0.08
N PHE A 92 12.90 -20.38 1.40
CA PHE A 92 13.97 -19.69 2.10
C PHE A 92 15.35 -20.15 1.60
N LEU A 93 15.59 -21.47 1.55
CA LEU A 93 16.85 -22.05 1.09
C LEU A 93 17.09 -21.77 -0.40
N GLU A 94 16.05 -21.81 -1.25
CA GLU A 94 16.16 -21.43 -2.66
C GLU A 94 16.62 -19.97 -2.83
N SER A 95 16.16 -19.08 -1.95
CA SER A 95 16.49 -17.65 -1.99
C SER A 95 17.84 -17.28 -1.36
N ARG A 96 18.34 -18.05 -0.39
CA ARG A 96 19.52 -17.68 0.41
C ARG A 96 20.66 -18.70 0.43
N GLU A 97 20.41 -20.00 0.29
CA GLU A 97 21.42 -21.08 0.35
C GLU A 97 21.20 -22.14 -0.75
N ARG A 98 21.51 -21.77 -2.00
CA ARG A 98 21.19 -22.58 -3.21
C ARG A 98 21.82 -23.98 -3.23
N ASP A 99 23.01 -24.17 -2.67
CA ASP A 99 23.70 -25.47 -2.67
C ASP A 99 23.03 -26.49 -1.73
N LEU A 100 22.53 -26.03 -0.59
CA LEU A 100 21.74 -26.84 0.34
C LEU A 100 20.34 -27.12 -0.23
N TYR A 101 19.74 -26.13 -0.88
CA TYR A 101 18.48 -26.31 -1.61
C TYR A 101 18.60 -27.39 -2.69
N HIS A 102 19.60 -27.33 -3.57
CA HIS A 102 19.79 -28.35 -4.61
C HIS A 102 20.02 -29.75 -4.03
N SER A 103 20.66 -29.85 -2.87
CA SER A 103 20.89 -31.13 -2.17
C SER A 103 19.64 -31.75 -1.54
N LEU A 104 18.60 -30.94 -1.29
CA LEU A 104 17.32 -31.30 -0.68
C LEU A 104 16.12 -31.23 -1.66
N ALA A 105 16.33 -30.72 -2.88
CA ALA A 105 15.25 -30.47 -3.84
C ALA A 105 14.39 -31.70 -4.15
N ASN A 106 15.01 -32.87 -4.27
CA ASN A 106 14.28 -34.13 -4.47
C ASN A 106 13.45 -34.52 -3.24
N ASP A 107 13.98 -34.30 -2.04
CA ASP A 107 13.30 -34.60 -0.78
C ASP A 107 12.06 -33.67 -0.59
N PHE A 108 12.17 -32.39 -0.97
CA PHE A 108 11.06 -31.45 -0.99
C PHE A 108 9.98 -31.81 -2.03
N LEU A 109 10.40 -32.23 -3.24
CA LEU A 109 9.48 -32.67 -4.28
C LEU A 109 8.71 -33.94 -3.86
N GLU A 110 9.41 -34.89 -3.24
CA GLU A 110 8.81 -36.15 -2.77
C GLU A 110 7.75 -35.90 -1.68
N ILE A 111 8.06 -35.05 -0.69
CA ILE A 111 7.10 -34.66 0.36
C ILE A 111 5.86 -33.95 -0.21
N ASN A 112 6.03 -33.03 -1.17
CA ASN A 112 4.91 -32.35 -1.81
C ASN A 112 4.03 -33.33 -2.59
N LYS A 113 4.64 -34.30 -3.29
CA LYS A 113 3.91 -35.35 -4.02
C LYS A 113 3.09 -36.23 -3.08
N ILE A 114 3.69 -36.63 -1.96
CA ILE A 114 3.04 -37.46 -0.94
C ILE A 114 1.87 -36.69 -0.31
N TYR A 115 2.08 -35.42 0.02
CA TYR A 115 1.02 -34.56 0.54
C TYR A 115 -0.17 -34.43 -0.41
N SER A 116 0.06 -34.22 -1.72
CA SER A 116 -1.03 -34.13 -2.70
C SER A 116 -1.88 -35.42 -2.74
N GLN A 117 -1.23 -36.59 -2.64
CA GLN A 117 -1.94 -37.89 -2.57
C GLN A 117 -2.77 -38.02 -1.29
N ILE A 118 -2.22 -37.57 -0.16
CA ILE A 118 -2.89 -37.64 1.15
C ILE A 118 -4.05 -36.65 1.23
N GLN A 119 -3.91 -35.46 0.63
CA GLN A 119 -4.97 -34.48 0.52
C GLN A 119 -6.18 -35.09 -0.22
N GLU A 120 -5.95 -35.75 -1.36
CA GLU A 120 -7.01 -36.44 -2.09
C GLU A 120 -7.67 -37.56 -1.26
N ASP A 121 -6.89 -38.38 -0.57
CA ASP A 121 -7.40 -39.52 0.21
C ASP A 121 -8.17 -39.09 1.46
N LEU A 122 -7.69 -38.07 2.19
CA LEU A 122 -8.38 -37.52 3.37
C LEU A 122 -9.63 -36.75 2.97
N SER A 123 -9.60 -35.97 1.87
CA SER A 123 -10.79 -35.30 1.35
C SER A 123 -11.85 -36.31 0.90
N ARG A 124 -11.47 -37.43 0.25
CA ARG A 124 -12.42 -38.52 -0.09
C ARG A 124 -13.02 -39.20 1.14
N LYS A 125 -12.28 -39.29 2.24
CA LYS A 125 -12.78 -39.83 3.52
C LYS A 125 -13.81 -38.91 4.17
N ILE A 126 -13.54 -37.60 4.21
CA ILE A 126 -14.46 -36.59 4.76
C ILE A 126 -15.80 -36.61 4.02
N VAL A 127 -15.77 -36.69 2.68
CA VAL A 127 -16.99 -36.75 1.85
C VAL A 127 -17.84 -38.01 2.09
N LYS A 128 -17.23 -39.12 2.54
CA LYS A 128 -17.97 -40.37 2.84
C LYS A 128 -18.66 -40.35 4.21
N GLU A 129 -18.23 -39.50 5.14
CA GLU A 129 -18.85 -39.37 6.47
C GLU A 129 -20.15 -38.54 6.45
N ASP A 130 -20.31 -37.66 5.45
CA ASP A 130 -21.50 -36.81 5.27
C ASP A 130 -22.73 -37.52 4.64
N HIS A 131 -22.65 -38.84 4.40
CA HIS A 131 -23.74 -39.62 3.77
C HIS A 131 -24.64 -40.40 4.74
N SER A 132 -24.60 -40.12 6.05
CA SER A 132 -25.52 -40.76 7.02
C SER A 132 -26.29 -39.74 7.87
N GLU A 133 -27.20 -38.98 7.23
CA GLU A 133 -28.50 -38.57 7.81
C GLU A 133 -29.37 -37.91 6.72
N PRO A 134 -30.56 -38.46 6.39
CA PRO A 134 -31.43 -37.88 5.38
C PRO A 134 -32.46 -36.97 6.06
N LEU A 135 -32.55 -35.71 5.64
CA LEU A 135 -33.79 -35.08 5.14
C LEU A 135 -33.60 -33.58 4.92
N ALA A 136 -34.14 -33.12 3.79
CA ALA A 136 -34.36 -31.72 3.40
C ALA A 136 -33.13 -30.92 2.94
N ARG A 137 -32.78 -31.06 1.66
CA ARG A 137 -32.67 -29.94 0.70
C ARG A 137 -32.35 -30.48 -0.70
N GLU A 138 -33.41 -30.66 -1.49
CA GLU A 138 -33.31 -30.40 -2.93
C GLU A 138 -32.85 -28.95 -3.11
N LEU A 139 -31.90 -28.72 -4.02
CA LEU A 139 -31.14 -27.48 -4.29
C LEU A 139 -29.84 -27.35 -3.45
N THR A 140 -28.75 -27.96 -3.91
CA THR A 140 -27.57 -27.26 -4.51
C THR A 140 -26.39 -28.23 -4.62
N GLY A 141 -26.33 -28.97 -5.71
CA GLY A 141 -25.06 -29.56 -6.19
C GLY A 141 -24.24 -28.48 -6.91
N ARG A 142 -23.63 -27.56 -6.15
CA ARG A 142 -22.53 -26.75 -6.67
C ARG A 142 -21.26 -27.22 -5.97
N PRO A 143 -20.23 -27.71 -6.69
CA PRO A 143 -18.94 -27.99 -6.07
C PRO A 143 -18.46 -26.74 -5.31
N GLU A 144 -17.78 -26.90 -4.18
CA GLU A 144 -17.26 -25.76 -3.39
C GLU A 144 -16.45 -24.77 -4.26
N ASP A 145 -15.83 -25.25 -5.34
CA ASP A 145 -15.15 -24.44 -6.34
C ASP A 145 -16.09 -23.47 -7.09
N ASP A 146 -17.34 -23.85 -7.36
CA ASP A 146 -18.34 -22.95 -7.96
C ASP A 146 -18.80 -21.90 -6.95
N ILE A 147 -18.94 -22.25 -5.67
CA ILE A 147 -19.32 -21.30 -4.61
C ILE A 147 -18.18 -20.30 -4.39
N ASN A 148 -16.94 -20.78 -4.32
CA ASN A 148 -15.76 -19.93 -4.17
C ASN A 148 -15.54 -19.05 -5.42
N PHE A 149 -15.72 -19.59 -6.62
CA PHE A 149 -15.66 -18.79 -7.85
C PHE A 149 -16.73 -17.70 -7.89
N LEU A 150 -17.96 -18.01 -7.50
CA LEU A 150 -19.04 -17.01 -7.44
C LEU A 150 -18.79 -15.94 -6.37
N ASN A 151 -18.30 -16.33 -5.20
CA ASN A 151 -17.91 -15.38 -4.16
C ASN A 151 -16.76 -14.48 -4.65
N ASN A 152 -15.75 -15.06 -5.30
CA ASN A 152 -14.65 -14.32 -5.90
C ASN A 152 -15.14 -13.36 -7.00
N LEU A 153 -16.10 -13.78 -7.83
CA LEU A 153 -16.70 -12.92 -8.85
C LEU A 153 -17.48 -11.73 -8.23
N VAL A 154 -18.19 -11.96 -7.12
CA VAL A 154 -18.87 -10.89 -6.37
C VAL A 154 -17.85 -9.91 -5.79
N GLU A 155 -16.73 -10.41 -5.26
CA GLU A 155 -15.64 -9.58 -4.74
C GLU A 155 -14.96 -8.77 -5.85
N VAL A 156 -14.71 -9.36 -7.02
CA VAL A 156 -14.17 -8.67 -8.20
C VAL A 156 -15.14 -7.59 -8.68
N LYS A 157 -16.46 -7.88 -8.71
CA LYS A 157 -17.48 -6.88 -9.08
C LYS A 157 -17.55 -5.71 -8.10
N ARG A 158 -17.25 -5.96 -6.82
CA ARG A 158 -17.22 -4.92 -5.77
C ARG A 158 -15.89 -4.16 -5.74
N ASP A 159 -14.85 -4.69 -6.36
CA ASP A 159 -13.53 -4.06 -6.42
C ASP A 159 -13.49 -2.92 -7.43
N ARG A 160 -13.88 -1.72 -6.97
CA ARG A 160 -13.88 -0.50 -7.79
C ARG A 160 -12.48 -0.06 -8.26
N SER A 161 -11.43 -0.63 -7.68
CA SER A 161 -10.04 -0.29 -7.97
C SER A 161 -9.30 -1.39 -8.74
N TYR A 162 -10.00 -2.48 -9.08
CA TYR A 162 -9.51 -3.58 -9.90
C TYR A 162 -8.19 -4.19 -9.40
N GLU A 163 -7.98 -4.19 -8.09
CA GLU A 163 -6.77 -4.73 -7.47
C GLU A 163 -6.73 -6.26 -7.48
N LEU A 164 -7.89 -6.91 -7.33
CA LEU A 164 -8.00 -8.37 -7.34
C LEU A 164 -7.58 -9.01 -8.66
N PHE A 165 -7.37 -8.20 -9.69
CA PHE A 165 -6.76 -8.64 -10.93
C PHE A 165 -5.26 -8.94 -10.79
N TYR A 166 -4.59 -8.36 -9.80
CA TYR A 166 -3.14 -8.46 -9.59
C TYR A 166 -2.74 -9.32 -8.38
N ILE A 167 -3.71 -9.88 -7.64
CA ILE A 167 -3.48 -10.58 -6.39
C ILE A 167 -4.17 -11.95 -6.43
N LEU A 168 -3.50 -12.97 -5.89
CA LEU A 168 -4.03 -14.31 -5.76
C LEU A 168 -4.80 -14.51 -4.44
N ASP A 169 -5.76 -15.43 -4.45
CA ASP A 169 -6.56 -15.80 -3.28
C ASP A 169 -5.76 -16.67 -2.26
N GLU A 170 -6.44 -17.13 -1.20
CA GLU A 170 -5.87 -18.01 -0.16
C GLU A 170 -5.30 -19.32 -0.73
N ARG A 171 -5.76 -19.74 -1.93
CA ARG A 171 -5.38 -20.98 -2.61
C ARG A 171 -4.37 -20.72 -3.75
N ASN A 172 -3.79 -19.51 -3.82
CA ASN A 172 -2.93 -19.04 -4.90
C ASN A 172 -3.58 -19.12 -6.28
N LYS A 173 -4.91 -18.96 -6.36
CA LYS A 173 -5.67 -18.88 -7.60
C LYS A 173 -6.10 -17.45 -7.89
N ARG A 174 -6.33 -17.13 -9.16
CA ARG A 174 -6.92 -15.85 -9.57
C ARG A 174 -8.38 -15.77 -9.11
N PHE A 175 -8.84 -14.57 -8.73
CA PHE A 175 -10.25 -14.31 -8.39
C PHE A 175 -11.19 -14.35 -9.61
N TYR A 176 -10.65 -14.47 -10.82
CA TYR A 176 -11.36 -14.48 -12.08
C TYR A 176 -10.79 -15.57 -13.02
N THR A 177 -11.53 -15.91 -14.07
CA THR A 177 -11.07 -16.85 -15.10
C THR A 177 -10.50 -16.13 -16.31
N ASP A 178 -9.51 -16.74 -16.98
CA ASP A 178 -8.89 -16.16 -18.18
C ASP A 178 -9.91 -15.96 -19.32
N ALA A 179 -10.90 -16.85 -19.42
CA ALA A 179 -12.01 -16.70 -20.37
C ALA A 179 -12.82 -15.42 -20.11
N LEU A 180 -13.10 -15.10 -18.84
CA LEU A 180 -13.80 -13.87 -18.48
C LEU A 180 -12.99 -12.63 -18.85
N ALA A 181 -11.68 -12.61 -18.54
CA ALA A 181 -10.82 -11.49 -18.90
C ALA A 181 -10.75 -11.27 -20.42
N GLN A 182 -10.61 -12.35 -21.20
CA GLN A 182 -10.59 -12.25 -22.66
C GLN A 182 -11.94 -11.80 -23.26
N ILE A 183 -13.06 -12.25 -22.68
CA ILE A 183 -14.41 -11.81 -23.13
C ILE A 183 -14.56 -10.31 -22.88
N ILE A 184 -14.23 -9.83 -21.68
CA ILE A 184 -14.32 -8.40 -21.35
C ILE A 184 -13.43 -7.60 -22.29
N TYR A 185 -12.19 -8.04 -22.52
CA TYR A 185 -11.27 -7.36 -23.44
C TYR A 185 -11.80 -7.28 -24.88
N LYS A 186 -12.29 -8.40 -25.42
CA LYS A 186 -12.79 -8.47 -26.80
C LYS A 186 -14.05 -7.63 -27.00
N GLN A 187 -14.99 -7.66 -26.04
CA GLN A 187 -16.18 -6.79 -26.08
C GLN A 187 -15.80 -5.32 -25.94
N GLY A 188 -14.80 -5.04 -25.10
CA GLY A 188 -14.28 -3.70 -24.84
C GLY A 188 -13.67 -3.02 -26.07
N LYS A 189 -12.76 -3.69 -26.79
CA LYS A 189 -12.11 -3.13 -27.99
C LYS A 189 -13.09 -2.69 -29.08
N ILE A 190 -14.24 -3.36 -29.18
CA ILE A 190 -15.28 -2.99 -30.14
C ILE A 190 -15.90 -1.64 -29.76
N HIS A 191 -16.07 -1.36 -28.46
CA HIS A 191 -16.64 -0.10 -27.97
C HIS A 191 -15.68 1.09 -28.04
N GLU A 192 -14.37 0.90 -27.85
CA GLU A 192 -13.36 1.98 -27.97
C GLU A 192 -13.33 2.60 -29.36
N THR A 193 -13.41 1.78 -30.41
CA THR A 193 -13.41 2.26 -31.81
C THR A 193 -14.63 3.11 -32.19
N ALA A 194 -15.68 3.11 -31.36
CA ALA A 194 -16.92 3.84 -31.63
C ALA A 194 -16.90 5.31 -31.16
N HIS A 195 -15.93 5.71 -30.32
CA HIS A 195 -15.89 7.04 -29.71
C HIS A 195 -14.58 7.78 -30.04
N GLU A 196 -14.53 8.40 -31.22
CA GLU A 196 -13.45 9.33 -31.59
C GLU A 196 -13.39 10.50 -30.58
N ASN A 197 -12.18 10.83 -30.11
CA ASN A 197 -11.87 11.94 -29.16
C ASN A 197 -12.14 11.68 -27.67
N ASP A 198 -12.12 10.44 -27.21
CA ASP A 198 -12.12 10.13 -25.77
C ASP A 198 -10.89 10.74 -25.06
N PRO A 199 -11.07 11.67 -24.09
CA PRO A 199 -9.96 12.33 -23.41
C PRO A 199 -9.14 11.40 -22.52
N LEU A 200 -9.71 10.27 -22.08
CA LEU A 200 -9.02 9.31 -21.22
C LEU A 200 -7.92 8.56 -21.99
N THR A 201 -7.97 8.53 -23.32
CA THR A 201 -6.86 8.00 -24.14
C THR A 201 -5.57 8.84 -24.01
N LYS A 202 -5.68 10.10 -23.59
CA LYS A 202 -4.54 11.02 -23.46
C LYS A 202 -3.78 10.86 -22.14
N THR A 203 -4.33 10.15 -21.15
CA THR A 203 -3.72 10.03 -19.82
C THR A 203 -2.35 9.34 -19.87
N LEU A 204 -2.15 8.40 -20.81
CA LEU A 204 -0.86 7.77 -21.04
C LEU A 204 0.20 8.78 -21.53
N LEU A 205 -0.20 9.70 -22.41
CA LEU A 205 0.68 10.76 -22.90
C LEU A 205 1.02 11.75 -21.78
N TRP A 206 0.02 12.18 -21.01
CA TRP A 206 0.22 13.06 -19.86
C TRP A 206 1.14 12.43 -18.81
N ASN A 207 0.98 11.13 -18.54
CA ASN A 207 1.87 10.38 -17.65
C ASN A 207 3.31 10.33 -18.19
N SER A 208 3.47 10.09 -19.50
CA SER A 208 4.77 10.07 -20.15
C SER A 208 5.50 11.41 -20.00
N GLU A 209 4.82 12.54 -20.21
CA GLU A 209 5.44 13.87 -20.06
C GLU A 209 5.79 14.15 -18.58
N GLU A 210 4.94 13.75 -17.63
CA GLU A 210 5.23 13.88 -16.20
C GLU A 210 6.46 13.05 -15.77
N VAL A 211 6.52 11.79 -16.19
CA VAL A 211 7.67 10.89 -15.91
C VAL A 211 8.96 11.47 -16.49
N LYS A 212 8.91 12.05 -17.69
CA LYS A 212 10.08 12.69 -18.31
C LYS A 212 10.59 13.88 -17.49
N LYS A 213 9.68 14.71 -16.96
CA LYS A 213 10.00 15.85 -16.09
C LYS A 213 10.61 15.35 -14.77
N LEU A 214 9.99 14.35 -14.15
CA LEU A 214 10.50 13.73 -12.94
C LEU A 214 11.90 13.14 -13.12
N ALA A 215 12.11 12.33 -14.16
CA ALA A 215 13.40 11.73 -14.45
C ALA A 215 14.49 12.80 -14.67
N SER A 216 14.13 13.90 -15.35
CA SER A 216 15.04 15.04 -15.55
C SER A 216 15.39 15.74 -14.23
N TYR A 217 14.40 15.93 -13.35
CA TYR A 217 14.61 16.50 -12.01
C TYR A 217 15.51 15.62 -11.14
N LEU A 218 15.28 14.30 -11.13
CA LEU A 218 16.09 13.35 -10.36
C LEU A 218 17.55 13.35 -10.84
N VAL A 219 17.79 13.36 -12.15
CA VAL A 219 19.16 13.46 -12.67
C VAL A 219 19.81 14.78 -12.28
N PHE A 220 19.09 15.89 -12.39
CA PHE A 220 19.64 17.21 -12.09
C PHE A 220 19.99 17.37 -10.61
N THR A 221 19.10 16.98 -9.71
CA THR A 221 19.30 17.07 -8.25
C THR A 221 20.37 16.12 -7.73
N ASN A 222 20.60 15.01 -8.44
CA ASN A 222 21.59 14.00 -8.07
C ASN A 222 22.85 14.03 -8.96
N ASP A 223 23.13 15.10 -9.70
CA ASP A 223 24.29 15.18 -10.61
C ASP A 223 25.62 14.87 -9.89
N MET A 224 25.84 15.43 -8.69
CA MET A 224 27.08 15.18 -7.94
C MET A 224 27.20 13.75 -7.40
N PRO A 225 26.19 13.17 -6.69
CA PRO A 225 26.20 11.75 -6.34
C PRO A 225 26.42 10.81 -7.54
N ILE A 226 25.81 11.12 -8.70
CA ILE A 226 25.97 10.34 -9.92
C ILE A 226 27.43 10.40 -10.41
N ARG A 227 28.04 11.60 -10.47
CA ARG A 227 29.45 11.76 -10.88
C ARG A 227 30.39 10.98 -9.98
N LEU A 228 30.24 11.12 -8.66
CA LEU A 228 31.07 10.43 -7.67
C LEU A 228 30.99 8.92 -7.83
N PHE A 229 29.79 8.38 -8.00
CA PHE A 229 29.61 6.94 -8.26
C PHE A 229 30.40 6.48 -9.49
N TYR A 230 30.34 7.22 -10.60
CA TYR A 230 30.99 6.83 -11.84
C TYR A 230 32.52 7.00 -11.86
N GLU A 231 33.13 7.61 -10.84
CA GLU A 231 34.60 7.66 -10.71
C GLU A 231 35.19 6.24 -10.57
N GLU A 232 34.50 5.35 -9.85
CA GLU A 232 34.96 3.99 -9.55
C GLU A 232 34.02 2.89 -10.11
N ALA A 233 32.75 3.19 -10.38
CA ALA A 233 31.76 2.17 -10.73
C ALA A 233 32.10 1.35 -11.99
N LEU A 234 32.67 1.97 -13.03
CA LEU A 234 33.00 1.27 -14.28
C LEU A 234 34.11 0.22 -14.11
N GLN A 235 34.94 0.36 -13.07
CA GLN A 235 36.01 -0.58 -12.74
C GLN A 235 35.53 -1.71 -11.81
N ASN A 236 34.35 -1.54 -11.19
CA ASN A 236 33.77 -2.44 -10.19
C ASN A 236 32.42 -3.04 -10.67
N LEU A 237 32.25 -3.22 -11.98
CA LEU A 237 31.05 -3.83 -12.57
C LEU A 237 30.97 -5.36 -12.35
N ASP A 238 31.90 -5.93 -11.61
CA ASP A 238 31.85 -7.28 -11.07
C ASP A 238 31.01 -7.38 -9.78
N ILE A 239 30.79 -6.26 -9.09
CA ILE A 239 29.99 -6.18 -7.86
C ILE A 239 28.49 -6.07 -8.22
N GLU A 240 27.66 -6.96 -7.68
CA GLU A 240 26.24 -7.02 -8.02
C GLU A 240 25.53 -5.72 -7.67
N SER A 241 25.72 -5.17 -6.46
CA SER A 241 25.08 -3.90 -6.08
C SER A 241 25.42 -2.77 -7.06
N THR A 242 26.66 -2.70 -7.53
CA THR A 242 27.14 -1.66 -8.46
C THR A 242 26.50 -1.77 -9.82
N VAL A 243 26.38 -2.99 -10.34
CA VAL A 243 25.67 -3.25 -11.60
C VAL A 243 24.21 -2.80 -11.48
N LYS A 244 23.55 -3.07 -10.35
CA LYS A 244 22.16 -2.67 -10.13
C LYS A 244 22.00 -1.15 -10.00
N VAL A 245 22.89 -0.47 -9.27
CA VAL A 245 22.92 1.00 -9.21
C VAL A 245 23.15 1.59 -10.60
N HIS A 246 24.12 1.06 -11.35
CA HIS A 246 24.39 1.46 -12.74
C HIS A 246 23.15 1.33 -13.64
N ASN A 247 22.49 0.18 -13.59
CA ASN A 247 21.29 -0.09 -14.38
C ASN A 247 20.14 0.87 -14.03
N SER A 248 19.97 1.18 -12.74
CA SER A 248 19.00 2.17 -12.26
C SER A 248 19.27 3.53 -12.88
N VAL A 249 20.52 4.02 -12.83
CA VAL A 249 20.88 5.33 -13.42
C VAL A 249 20.73 5.34 -14.95
N MET A 250 21.11 4.26 -15.64
CA MET A 250 20.93 4.17 -17.09
C MET A 250 19.45 4.19 -17.48
N ALA A 251 18.61 3.43 -16.78
CA ALA A 251 17.17 3.43 -16.98
C ALA A 251 16.59 4.84 -16.79
N LEU A 252 17.03 5.56 -15.75
CA LEU A 252 16.65 6.96 -15.50
C LEU A 252 17.05 7.90 -16.65
N PHE A 253 18.24 7.73 -17.23
CA PHE A 253 18.65 8.48 -18.44
C PHE A 253 17.80 8.14 -19.67
N PHE A 254 17.41 6.88 -19.85
CA PHE A 254 16.51 6.49 -20.93
C PHE A 254 15.08 7.01 -20.74
N SER A 255 14.60 7.17 -19.50
CA SER A 255 13.29 7.79 -19.20
C SER A 255 13.21 9.26 -19.60
N ARG A 256 14.33 9.98 -19.59
CA ARG A 256 14.36 11.40 -20.01
C ARG A 256 14.65 11.60 -21.50
N TYR A 257 15.11 10.57 -22.20
CA TYR A 257 15.53 10.67 -23.59
C TYR A 257 14.33 10.93 -24.51
N ASP A 258 14.40 11.95 -25.37
CA ASP A 258 13.23 12.36 -26.15
C ASP A 258 12.73 11.26 -27.10
N ALA A 259 13.64 10.45 -27.66
CA ALA A 259 13.26 9.36 -28.55
C ALA A 259 12.43 8.26 -27.86
N THR A 260 12.45 8.15 -26.53
CA THR A 260 11.65 7.19 -25.76
C THR A 260 10.32 7.80 -25.28
N ALA A 261 10.03 9.07 -25.57
CA ALA A 261 8.74 9.67 -25.23
C ALA A 261 7.59 8.97 -25.98
N LEU A 262 6.45 8.77 -25.31
CA LEU A 262 5.31 8.03 -25.88
C LEU A 262 4.84 8.61 -27.23
N ARG A 263 4.87 9.94 -27.40
CA ARG A 263 4.51 10.65 -28.64
C ARG A 263 5.30 10.21 -29.87
N ASN A 264 6.49 9.64 -29.68
CA ASN A 264 7.38 9.20 -30.75
C ASN A 264 7.17 7.72 -31.10
N ASN A 265 6.19 7.04 -30.51
CA ASN A 265 5.87 5.62 -30.70
C ASN A 265 7.10 4.67 -30.61
N PRO A 266 7.89 4.74 -29.52
CA PRO A 266 9.06 3.89 -29.36
C PRO A 266 8.67 2.44 -29.07
N LYS A 267 9.60 1.50 -29.29
CA LYS A 267 9.43 0.09 -28.89
C LYS A 267 9.24 -0.08 -27.38
N LYS A 268 10.01 0.67 -26.59
CA LYS A 268 9.89 0.78 -25.13
C LYS A 268 9.85 2.26 -24.79
N ASN A 269 8.77 2.70 -24.14
CA ASN A 269 8.58 4.11 -23.81
C ASN A 269 9.26 4.48 -22.48
N ASN A 270 9.39 5.78 -22.24
CA ASN A 270 9.97 6.38 -21.07
C ASN A 270 9.32 5.95 -19.74
N THR A 271 8.00 5.75 -19.71
CA THR A 271 7.30 5.21 -18.53
C THR A 271 7.82 3.83 -18.17
N HIS A 272 8.00 2.94 -19.16
CA HIS A 272 8.57 1.61 -18.92
C HIS A 272 10.03 1.67 -18.45
N TYR A 273 10.85 2.57 -19.02
CA TYR A 273 12.21 2.77 -18.51
C TYR A 273 12.22 3.34 -17.08
N PHE A 274 11.22 4.14 -16.72
CA PHE A 274 11.14 4.67 -15.36
C PHE A 274 10.76 3.58 -14.35
N ASN A 275 9.87 2.67 -14.76
CA ASN A 275 9.59 1.47 -13.98
C ASN A 275 10.85 0.60 -13.82
N ASP A 276 11.66 0.42 -14.88
CA ASP A 276 12.96 -0.25 -14.75
C ASP A 276 13.88 0.46 -13.74
N PHE A 277 13.92 1.80 -13.75
CA PHE A 277 14.71 2.58 -12.80
C PHE A 277 14.34 2.23 -11.34
N ILE A 278 13.03 2.19 -11.03
CA ILE A 278 12.54 1.86 -9.69
C ILE A 278 12.85 0.41 -9.34
N LEU A 279 12.63 -0.53 -10.27
CA LEU A 279 12.93 -1.95 -10.05
C LEU A 279 14.43 -2.18 -9.80
N PHE A 280 15.30 -1.56 -10.59
CA PHE A 280 16.75 -1.64 -10.38
C PHE A 280 17.19 -0.94 -9.11
N LEU A 281 16.54 0.16 -8.70
CA LEU A 281 16.80 0.82 -7.42
C LEU A 281 16.47 -0.12 -6.24
N ARG A 282 15.34 -0.81 -6.32
CA ARG A 282 14.94 -1.84 -5.34
C ARG A 282 15.94 -2.99 -5.28
N GLU A 283 16.30 -3.55 -6.44
CA GLU A 283 17.29 -4.62 -6.52
C GLU A 283 18.66 -4.19 -5.99
N ALA A 284 19.06 -2.93 -6.24
CA ALA A 284 20.31 -2.38 -5.75
C ALA A 284 20.33 -2.28 -4.23
N TRP A 285 19.24 -1.81 -3.60
CA TRP A 285 19.10 -1.81 -2.14
C TRP A 285 19.16 -3.23 -1.57
N LYS A 286 18.45 -4.17 -2.18
CA LYS A 286 18.46 -5.58 -1.76
C LYS A 286 19.86 -6.19 -1.82
N ALA A 287 20.59 -5.96 -2.91
CA ALA A 287 21.98 -6.40 -3.06
C ALA A 287 22.88 -5.74 -2.01
N PHE A 288 22.75 -4.42 -1.83
CA PHE A 288 23.53 -3.65 -0.87
C PHE A 288 23.35 -4.14 0.57
N PHE A 289 22.13 -4.51 0.98
CA PHE A 289 21.90 -5.09 2.31
C PHE A 289 22.47 -6.50 2.49
N SER A 290 22.65 -7.24 1.40
CA SER A 290 23.17 -8.62 1.42
C SER A 290 24.70 -8.71 1.36
N GLU A 291 25.37 -7.68 0.85
CA GLU A 291 26.83 -7.64 0.75
C GLU A 291 27.46 -7.34 2.13
N SER A 292 28.42 -8.17 2.55
CA SER A 292 29.21 -7.90 3.77
C SER A 292 30.00 -6.61 3.57
N VAL A 293 29.59 -5.53 4.24
CA VAL A 293 30.18 -4.19 4.12
C VAL A 293 31.71 -4.24 4.24
N LYS A 294 32.40 -4.06 3.11
CA LYS A 294 33.81 -3.68 3.11
C LYS A 294 33.85 -2.16 3.08
N ASP A 295 34.61 -1.56 3.98
CA ASP A 295 34.77 -0.10 4.10
C ASP A 295 35.63 0.44 2.95
N SER A 296 35.11 0.38 1.72
CA SER A 296 35.72 0.94 0.52
C SER A 296 35.03 2.24 0.10
N ASN A 297 35.77 3.12 -0.57
CA ASN A 297 35.24 4.39 -1.06
C ASN A 297 34.07 4.18 -2.02
N HIS A 298 34.21 3.26 -2.97
CA HIS A 298 33.16 2.80 -3.87
C HIS A 298 31.83 2.38 -3.17
N VAL A 299 31.89 1.64 -2.06
CA VAL A 299 30.68 1.24 -1.32
C VAL A 299 29.98 2.47 -0.73
N LYS A 300 30.74 3.44 -0.21
CA LYS A 300 30.20 4.72 0.31
C LYS A 300 29.58 5.57 -0.79
N GLN A 301 30.20 5.63 -1.96
CA GLN A 301 29.67 6.35 -3.12
C GLN A 301 28.37 5.71 -3.62
N SER A 302 28.33 4.38 -3.71
CA SER A 302 27.11 3.63 -4.07
C SER A 302 25.99 3.87 -3.07
N GLN A 303 26.27 3.80 -1.77
CA GLN A 303 25.29 4.07 -0.72
C GLN A 303 24.77 5.51 -0.78
N THR A 304 25.66 6.47 -1.03
CA THR A 304 25.30 7.89 -1.14
C THR A 304 24.36 8.12 -2.32
N LEU A 305 24.64 7.52 -3.48
CA LEU A 305 23.76 7.61 -4.64
C LEU A 305 22.42 6.90 -4.40
N LEU A 306 22.41 5.71 -3.79
CA LEU A 306 21.18 5.00 -3.42
C LEU A 306 20.29 5.83 -2.50
N ASN A 307 20.86 6.41 -1.45
CA ASN A 307 20.17 7.33 -0.54
C ASN A 307 19.58 8.52 -1.31
N ALA A 308 20.38 9.15 -2.16
CA ALA A 308 19.99 10.35 -2.88
C ALA A 308 18.87 10.09 -3.92
N LEU A 309 18.93 8.96 -4.63
CA LEU A 309 17.87 8.52 -5.55
C LEU A 309 16.58 8.16 -4.81
N SER A 310 16.66 7.45 -3.69
CA SER A 310 15.49 7.13 -2.85
C SER A 310 14.84 8.40 -2.27
N ILE A 311 15.63 9.33 -1.73
CA ILE A 311 15.13 10.64 -1.27
C ILE A 311 14.48 11.40 -2.43
N GLY A 312 15.17 11.50 -3.57
CA GLY A 312 14.66 12.17 -4.74
C GLY A 312 13.32 11.59 -5.22
N LEU A 313 13.16 10.27 -5.23
CA LEU A 313 11.92 9.61 -5.64
C LEU A 313 10.74 10.01 -4.74
N PHE A 314 10.92 9.97 -3.41
CA PHE A 314 9.84 10.25 -2.45
C PHE A 314 9.58 11.74 -2.21
N GLU A 315 10.57 12.61 -2.39
CA GLU A 315 10.44 14.06 -2.18
C GLU A 315 10.24 14.87 -3.47
N SER A 316 10.21 14.20 -4.62
CA SER A 316 9.84 14.85 -5.87
C SER A 316 8.39 15.34 -5.86
N ARG A 317 8.11 16.41 -6.62
CA ARG A 317 6.76 16.94 -6.78
C ARG A 317 6.17 16.51 -8.11
N LEU A 318 4.92 16.07 -8.09
CA LEU A 318 4.13 15.77 -9.28
C LEU A 318 3.07 16.86 -9.50
N VAL A 319 3.09 17.45 -10.69
CA VAL A 319 2.19 18.55 -11.08
C VAL A 319 1.09 18.05 -12.01
N PHE A 320 1.44 17.12 -12.91
CA PHE A 320 0.55 16.65 -13.96
C PHE A 320 -0.01 17.79 -14.82
N GLU A 321 0.90 18.66 -15.28
CA GLU A 321 0.59 19.95 -15.93
C GLU A 321 -0.47 19.86 -17.02
N ASP A 322 -0.35 18.91 -17.96
CA ASP A 322 -1.30 18.79 -19.07
C ASP A 322 -2.71 18.37 -18.64
N ALA A 323 -2.81 17.41 -17.70
CA ALA A 323 -4.09 17.03 -17.13
C ALA A 323 -4.69 18.14 -16.28
N ALA A 324 -3.84 18.87 -15.57
CA ALA A 324 -4.24 20.01 -14.76
C ALA A 324 -4.86 21.11 -15.64
N HIS A 325 -4.20 21.45 -16.74
CA HIS A 325 -4.71 22.38 -17.75
C HIS A 325 -6.03 21.92 -18.33
N TYR A 326 -6.12 20.64 -18.70
CA TYR A 326 -7.32 20.07 -19.28
C TYR A 326 -8.52 20.19 -18.32
N LEU A 327 -8.34 19.80 -17.06
CA LEU A 327 -9.37 19.95 -16.03
C LEU A 327 -9.74 21.42 -15.82
N TYR A 328 -8.76 22.31 -15.65
CA TYR A 328 -9.01 23.73 -15.41
C TYR A 328 -9.80 24.40 -16.55
N PHE A 329 -9.47 24.07 -17.81
CA PHE A 329 -10.22 24.54 -18.98
C PHE A 329 -11.69 24.09 -18.94
N HIS A 330 -11.94 22.81 -18.66
CA HIS A 330 -13.30 22.26 -18.63
C HIS A 330 -14.12 22.79 -17.46
N ILE A 331 -13.50 23.00 -16.30
CA ILE A 331 -14.10 23.67 -15.14
C ILE A 331 -14.52 25.10 -15.53
N THR A 332 -13.62 25.86 -16.16
CA THR A 332 -13.86 27.26 -16.52
C THR A 332 -14.94 27.42 -17.60
N LYS A 333 -14.95 26.54 -18.60
CA LYS A 333 -15.91 26.60 -19.71
C LYS A 333 -17.35 26.29 -19.27
N LYS A 334 -17.53 25.33 -18.36
CA LYS A 334 -18.87 24.90 -17.93
C LYS A 334 -19.47 25.75 -16.81
N LEU A 335 -18.65 26.26 -15.90
CA LEU A 335 -19.09 27.14 -14.80
C LEU A 335 -19.27 28.61 -15.20
N GLN A 336 -19.40 28.93 -16.50
CA GLN A 336 -19.82 30.26 -16.92
C GLN A 336 -21.26 30.50 -16.45
N ARG A 337 -21.39 31.08 -15.25
CA ARG A 337 -22.66 31.35 -14.59
C ARG A 337 -23.47 32.33 -15.45
N THR A 338 -24.55 31.82 -16.05
CA THR A 338 -25.58 32.64 -16.66
C THR A 338 -26.49 33.20 -15.55
N GLY A 339 -26.24 34.43 -15.11
CA GLY A 339 -27.15 35.26 -14.30
C GLY A 339 -26.84 35.41 -12.79
N ASP A 340 -27.65 36.24 -12.13
CA ASP A 340 -27.62 36.63 -10.70
C ASP A 340 -27.92 35.47 -9.73
N LYS A 341 -27.04 34.48 -9.65
CA LYS A 341 -27.11 33.43 -8.63
C LYS A 341 -26.27 33.77 -7.41
N LYS A 342 -26.83 33.50 -6.22
CA LYS A 342 -26.17 33.64 -4.91
C LYS A 342 -24.77 32.99 -4.92
N GLU A 343 -23.81 33.66 -4.29
CA GLU A 343 -22.48 33.09 -4.05
C GLU A 343 -22.59 31.74 -3.31
N LEU A 344 -21.98 30.71 -3.89
CA LEU A 344 -21.91 29.39 -3.28
C LEU A 344 -20.84 29.38 -2.19
N SER A 345 -21.12 28.70 -1.07
CA SER A 345 -20.07 28.40 -0.10
C SER A 345 -18.99 27.50 -0.72
N PRO A 346 -17.72 27.58 -0.28
CA PRO A 346 -16.61 26.81 -0.87
C PRO A 346 -16.87 25.32 -1.02
N GLY A 347 -17.45 24.65 -0.02
CA GLY A 347 -17.76 23.23 -0.13
C GLY A 347 -18.80 22.92 -1.20
N HIS A 348 -19.86 23.74 -1.31
CA HIS A 348 -20.85 23.56 -2.39
C HIS A 348 -20.23 23.79 -3.77
N TYR A 349 -19.30 24.75 -3.88
CA TYR A 349 -18.58 25.01 -5.11
C TYR A 349 -17.70 23.82 -5.52
N ILE A 350 -17.00 23.20 -4.57
CA ILE A 350 -16.24 21.95 -4.76
C ILE A 350 -17.13 20.83 -5.32
N SER A 351 -18.31 20.61 -4.72
CA SER A 351 -19.26 19.59 -5.19
C SER A 351 -19.80 19.87 -6.59
N GLU A 352 -20.11 21.13 -6.91
CA GLU A 352 -20.61 21.53 -8.24
C GLU A 352 -19.55 21.29 -9.33
N ILE A 353 -18.30 21.73 -9.10
CA ILE A 353 -17.17 21.45 -10.01
C ILE A 353 -17.07 19.95 -10.29
N TYR A 354 -17.08 19.15 -9.22
CA TYR A 354 -16.92 17.71 -9.34
C TYR A 354 -18.06 17.07 -10.13
N ASP A 355 -19.32 17.41 -9.85
CA ASP A 355 -20.48 16.87 -10.55
C ASP A 355 -20.45 17.15 -12.06
N GLU A 356 -20.01 18.35 -12.45
CA GLU A 356 -19.89 18.72 -13.86
C GLU A 356 -18.81 17.94 -14.61
N LEU A 357 -17.65 17.75 -13.97
CA LEU A 357 -16.56 16.94 -14.50
C LEU A 357 -16.93 15.46 -14.53
N TYR A 358 -17.57 14.95 -13.48
CA TYR A 358 -18.04 13.57 -13.43
C TYR A 358 -19.03 13.28 -14.57
N ARG A 359 -20.02 14.15 -14.78
CA ARG A 359 -20.96 14.03 -15.92
C ARG A 359 -20.28 14.15 -17.28
N PHE A 360 -19.15 14.84 -17.36
CA PHE A 360 -18.36 14.94 -18.59
C PHE A 360 -17.64 13.63 -18.89
N PHE A 361 -16.87 13.11 -17.93
CA PHE A 361 -16.09 11.89 -18.13
C PHE A 361 -16.97 10.63 -18.24
N ALA A 362 -18.13 10.58 -17.58
CA ALA A 362 -19.04 9.45 -17.64
C ALA A 362 -19.66 9.19 -19.04
N GLN A 363 -19.45 10.09 -20.00
CA GLN A 363 -19.92 9.94 -21.39
C GLN A 363 -18.99 9.07 -22.24
N TYR A 364 -17.78 8.79 -21.75
CA TYR A 364 -16.75 8.12 -22.51
C TYR A 364 -16.60 6.64 -22.10
N PRO A 365 -16.28 5.74 -23.04
CA PRO A 365 -16.19 4.32 -22.78
C PRO A 365 -14.90 3.91 -22.05
N ASN A 366 -13.78 4.62 -22.27
CA ASN A 366 -12.53 4.28 -21.57
C ASN A 366 -12.68 4.53 -20.07
N GLY A 367 -11.86 3.84 -19.28
CA GLY A 367 -11.92 3.98 -17.84
C GLY A 367 -11.12 2.93 -17.10
N PRO A 368 -11.34 2.82 -15.77
CA PRO A 368 -10.46 2.06 -14.89
C PRO A 368 -10.43 0.55 -15.18
N LEU A 369 -11.54 -0.02 -15.67
CA LEU A 369 -11.59 -1.43 -16.06
C LEU A 369 -10.70 -1.71 -17.29
N PHE A 370 -10.78 -0.86 -18.30
CA PHE A 370 -9.97 -0.98 -19.52
C PHE A 370 -8.49 -0.88 -19.20
N LYS A 371 -8.12 0.14 -18.42
CA LYS A 371 -6.76 0.31 -17.92
C LYS A 371 -6.25 -0.91 -17.15
N ALA A 372 -7.10 -1.51 -16.32
CA ALA A 372 -6.74 -2.71 -15.57
C ALA A 372 -6.50 -3.91 -16.50
N ILE A 373 -7.34 -4.08 -17.53
CA ILE A 373 -7.22 -5.17 -18.50
C ILE A 373 -6.01 -4.99 -19.41
N ASP A 374 -5.73 -3.78 -19.89
CA ASP A 374 -4.54 -3.52 -20.69
C ASP A 374 -3.26 -3.93 -19.94
N ARG A 375 -3.19 -3.61 -18.65
CA ARG A 375 -2.09 -4.00 -17.77
C ARG A 375 -2.02 -5.51 -17.50
N LEU A 376 -3.15 -6.20 -17.48
CA LEU A 376 -3.15 -7.67 -17.34
C LEU A 376 -2.60 -8.39 -18.56
N LEU A 377 -2.75 -7.78 -19.73
CA LEU A 377 -2.22 -8.31 -20.98
C LEU A 377 -0.73 -7.99 -21.15
N GLU A 378 -0.16 -7.11 -20.32
CA GLU A 378 1.28 -6.89 -20.24
C GLU A 378 1.96 -8.07 -19.50
N PRO A 379 2.93 -8.77 -20.13
CA PRO A 379 3.58 -9.95 -19.54
C PRO A 379 4.30 -9.72 -18.20
N SER A 380 4.58 -8.46 -17.85
CA SER A 380 5.40 -8.04 -16.71
C SER A 380 4.64 -7.75 -15.43
N SER A 381 3.30 -7.63 -15.45
CA SER A 381 2.50 -7.19 -14.29
C SER A 381 1.80 -8.35 -13.58
N ILE A 382 2.56 -9.25 -12.95
CA ILE A 382 2.01 -10.46 -12.29
C ILE A 382 1.59 -10.19 -10.83
N VAL A 383 2.11 -9.14 -10.21
CA VAL A 383 1.91 -8.82 -8.79
C VAL A 383 1.40 -7.40 -8.60
N PHE A 384 0.69 -7.16 -7.50
CA PHE A 384 0.23 -5.82 -7.15
C PHE A 384 1.38 -5.01 -6.54
N ASP A 385 1.92 -4.06 -7.29
CA ASP A 385 2.85 -3.03 -6.82
C ASP A 385 2.35 -1.67 -7.30
N PRO A 386 1.71 -0.86 -6.44
CA PRO A 386 1.01 0.34 -6.89
C PRO A 386 1.96 1.44 -7.39
N ILE A 387 3.22 1.45 -6.95
CA ILE A 387 4.23 2.41 -7.42
C ILE A 387 4.64 2.05 -8.86
N ILE A 388 4.95 0.78 -9.13
CA ILE A 388 5.26 0.29 -10.48
C ILE A 388 4.05 0.39 -11.42
N LEU A 389 2.84 0.26 -10.87
CA LEU A 389 1.57 0.52 -11.56
C LEU A 389 1.32 2.02 -11.83
N GLY A 390 2.32 2.88 -11.61
CA GLY A 390 2.33 4.28 -12.03
C GLY A 390 1.77 5.26 -11.00
N VAL A 391 1.58 4.83 -9.74
CA VAL A 391 1.18 5.76 -8.68
C VAL A 391 2.40 6.15 -7.84
N LEU A 392 3.13 7.11 -8.39
CA LEU A 392 4.40 7.57 -7.84
C LEU A 392 4.20 8.41 -6.57
N PRO A 393 5.16 8.38 -5.62
CA PRO A 393 5.19 9.30 -4.50
C PRO A 393 5.25 10.77 -4.95
N SER A 394 4.72 11.67 -4.14
CA SER A 394 4.74 13.11 -4.40
C SER A 394 4.81 13.90 -3.10
N LEU A 395 5.74 14.86 -3.03
CA LEU A 395 5.73 15.92 -2.02
C LEU A 395 4.58 16.88 -2.32
N GLU A 396 3.52 16.82 -1.51
CA GLU A 396 2.32 17.63 -1.73
C GLU A 396 2.48 19.06 -1.23
N GLY A 397 3.23 19.27 -0.15
CA GLY A 397 3.43 20.60 0.41
C GLY A 397 4.17 20.57 1.75
N LYS A 398 4.14 21.70 2.46
CA LYS A 398 4.74 21.80 3.80
C LYS A 398 3.74 22.38 4.80
N LEU A 399 3.52 21.67 5.90
CA LEU A 399 2.80 22.17 7.07
C LEU A 399 3.73 23.07 7.88
N GLN A 400 3.38 24.35 7.99
CA GLN A 400 4.19 25.37 8.65
C GLN A 400 3.50 25.89 9.90
N LEU A 401 4.28 26.05 10.97
CA LEU A 401 3.88 26.72 12.20
C LEU A 401 5.08 27.46 12.80
N GLY A 402 5.17 28.77 12.57
CA GLY A 402 6.38 29.53 12.94
C GLY A 402 7.61 28.98 12.22
N ASP A 403 8.64 28.63 12.97
CA ASP A 403 9.87 28.04 12.42
C ASP A 403 9.75 26.54 12.11
N LYS A 404 8.70 25.87 12.60
CA LYS A 404 8.47 24.45 12.35
C LYS A 404 7.92 24.26 10.94
N SER A 405 8.56 23.39 10.16
CA SER A 405 8.17 23.05 8.79
C SER A 405 8.21 21.54 8.60
N ILE A 406 7.06 20.94 8.32
CA ILE A 406 6.91 19.49 8.12
C ILE A 406 6.57 19.21 6.67
N ASN A 407 7.38 18.41 5.98
CA ASN A 407 7.07 17.97 4.61
C ASN A 407 5.89 16.98 4.65
N VAL A 408 4.92 17.12 3.74
CA VAL A 408 3.82 16.17 3.59
C VAL A 408 3.96 15.44 2.26
N ILE A 409 4.26 14.16 2.32
CA ILE A 409 4.46 13.28 1.17
C ILE A 409 3.24 12.36 1.04
N ARG A 410 2.63 12.33 -0.14
CA ARG A 410 1.58 11.36 -0.47
C ARG A 410 2.21 10.26 -1.31
N THR A 411 1.95 9.01 -0.97
CA THR A 411 2.43 7.86 -1.73
C THR A 411 1.40 6.76 -1.77
N ALA A 412 1.46 5.93 -2.82
CA ALA A 412 0.87 4.61 -2.74
C ALA A 412 1.58 3.74 -1.70
N ASN A 413 0.94 2.66 -1.27
CA ASN A 413 1.53 1.75 -0.31
C ASN A 413 2.83 1.15 -0.89
N PRO A 414 3.99 1.35 -0.25
CA PRO A 414 5.28 0.85 -0.72
C PRO A 414 5.43 -0.66 -0.47
N ILE A 415 4.45 -1.43 -0.93
CA ILE A 415 4.32 -2.86 -0.72
C ILE A 415 4.06 -3.53 -2.07
N THR A 416 4.83 -4.57 -2.34
CA THR A 416 4.54 -5.54 -3.41
C THR A 416 3.73 -6.70 -2.83
N GLN A 417 2.59 -7.02 -3.42
CA GLN A 417 1.69 -8.09 -2.95
C GLN A 417 1.33 -9.06 -4.08
N SER A 418 1.65 -10.35 -3.88
CA SER A 418 1.34 -11.40 -4.87
C SER A 418 0.08 -12.20 -4.51
N SER A 419 -0.26 -12.29 -3.22
CA SER A 419 -1.49 -12.92 -2.75
C SER A 419 -2.09 -12.17 -1.57
N ILE A 420 -3.32 -12.48 -1.19
CA ILE A 420 -3.95 -11.90 0.01
C ILE A 420 -3.23 -12.27 1.32
N LEU A 421 -2.29 -13.24 1.26
CA LEU A 421 -1.48 -13.69 2.40
C LEU A 421 -0.03 -13.20 2.33
N TYR A 422 0.47 -12.85 1.14
CA TYR A 422 1.89 -12.59 0.90
C TYR A 422 2.13 -11.18 0.34
N ALA A 423 2.86 -10.39 1.11
CA ALA A 423 3.27 -9.03 0.79
C ALA A 423 4.70 -8.78 1.29
N ASN A 424 5.44 -7.90 0.60
CA ASN A 424 6.79 -7.48 0.97
C ASN A 424 6.89 -5.95 0.92
N CYS A 425 7.60 -5.37 1.88
CA CYS A 425 7.94 -3.95 1.85
C CYS A 425 8.99 -3.71 0.75
N ASN A 426 8.82 -2.64 -0.01
CA ASN A 426 9.71 -2.29 -1.11
C ASN A 426 11.02 -1.70 -0.56
N ASP A 427 12.16 -2.24 -0.99
CA ASP A 427 13.48 -1.89 -0.43
C ASP A 427 13.87 -0.42 -0.69
N GLU A 428 13.41 0.19 -1.79
CA GLU A 428 13.68 1.60 -2.09
C GLU A 428 13.00 2.56 -1.09
N PHE A 429 11.87 2.14 -0.49
CA PHE A 429 11.19 2.90 0.56
C PHE A 429 11.90 2.74 1.91
N LEU A 430 12.33 1.52 2.26
CA LEU A 430 13.15 1.30 3.45
C LEU A 430 14.47 2.08 3.38
N GLY A 431 15.09 2.10 2.20
CA GLY A 431 16.25 2.93 1.89
C GLY A 431 15.99 4.42 2.08
N PHE A 432 14.84 4.92 1.65
CA PHE A 432 14.41 6.30 1.89
C PHE A 432 14.30 6.62 3.40
N LEU A 433 13.62 5.76 4.18
CA LEU A 433 13.49 5.95 5.63
C LEU A 433 14.84 5.96 6.32
N LYS A 434 15.73 5.03 5.95
CA LYS A 434 17.09 4.95 6.49
C LYS A 434 17.91 6.20 6.16
N ALA A 435 17.83 6.67 4.92
CA ALA A 435 18.52 7.89 4.50
C ALA A 435 18.08 9.11 5.32
N LYS A 436 16.78 9.20 5.64
CA LYS A 436 16.22 10.24 6.51
C LYS A 436 16.63 10.09 7.97
N GLY A 437 16.68 8.87 8.50
CA GLY A 437 17.21 8.59 9.83
C GLY A 437 18.67 9.02 9.98
N VAL A 438 19.51 8.84 8.95
CA VAL A 438 20.90 9.33 8.93
C VAL A 438 20.99 10.86 9.03
N LEU A 439 19.98 11.58 8.51
CA LEU A 439 19.87 13.04 8.63
C LEU A 439 19.27 13.48 9.98
N ASN A 440 19.01 12.55 10.90
CA ASN A 440 18.27 12.76 12.14
C ASN A 440 16.86 13.35 11.93
N GLU A 441 16.25 13.09 10.77
CA GLU A 441 14.88 13.52 10.49
C GLU A 441 13.87 12.50 11.03
N LYS A 442 12.85 12.98 11.73
CA LYS A 442 11.74 12.17 12.24
C LYS A 442 10.61 12.07 11.23
N ILE A 443 9.99 10.90 11.16
CA ILE A 443 8.97 10.55 10.17
C ILE A 443 7.72 10.02 10.87
N LEU A 444 6.58 10.62 10.54
CA LEU A 444 5.26 10.10 10.89
C LEU A 444 4.62 9.45 9.65
N VAL A 445 4.47 8.13 9.66
CA VAL A 445 3.80 7.37 8.60
C VAL A 445 2.32 7.18 8.95
N LEU A 446 1.44 7.75 8.14
CA LEU A 446 -0.01 7.60 8.23
C LEU A 446 -0.46 6.54 7.22
N ASN A 447 -0.80 5.34 7.69
CA ASN A 447 -1.25 4.23 6.86
C ASN A 447 -2.79 4.13 6.84
N ILE A 448 -3.38 4.69 5.80
CA ILE A 448 -4.83 4.70 5.59
C ILE A 448 -5.27 3.40 4.92
N GLN A 449 -5.45 2.34 5.71
CA GLN A 449 -5.86 1.02 5.23
C GLN A 449 -6.75 0.28 6.23
N ASP A 450 -7.66 -0.54 5.74
CA ASP A 450 -8.46 -1.43 6.58
C ASP A 450 -7.67 -2.70 6.93
N ARG A 451 -7.03 -2.69 8.09
CA ARG A 451 -6.24 -3.82 8.62
C ARG A 451 -7.05 -5.09 8.83
N GLN A 452 -8.39 -4.99 8.89
CA GLN A 452 -9.30 -6.12 9.05
C GLN A 452 -9.81 -6.67 7.70
N SER A 453 -9.61 -5.94 6.60
CA SER A 453 -9.92 -6.39 5.25
C SER A 453 -8.98 -7.50 4.80
N LYS A 454 -9.53 -8.52 4.12
CA LYS A 454 -8.73 -9.62 3.55
C LYS A 454 -7.64 -9.13 2.59
N LYS A 455 -7.90 -8.05 1.85
CA LYS A 455 -6.98 -7.53 0.82
C LYS A 455 -5.82 -6.74 1.45
N ASP A 456 -6.13 -5.97 2.49
CA ASP A 456 -5.21 -4.99 3.06
C ASP A 456 -4.47 -5.50 4.30
N ARG A 457 -4.94 -6.59 4.93
CA ARG A 457 -4.33 -7.15 6.14
C ARG A 457 -2.85 -7.50 5.96
N ALA A 458 -2.50 -8.20 4.88
CA ALA A 458 -1.12 -8.62 4.64
C ALA A 458 -0.18 -7.42 4.46
N ARG A 459 -0.55 -6.45 3.64
CA ARG A 459 0.25 -5.24 3.39
C ARG A 459 0.36 -4.33 4.61
N SER A 460 -0.73 -4.12 5.35
CA SER A 460 -0.70 -3.31 6.58
C SER A 460 0.21 -3.95 7.61
N ARG A 461 0.06 -5.25 7.84
CA ARG A 461 0.92 -6.01 8.76
C ARG A 461 2.39 -5.90 8.38
N VAL A 462 2.74 -6.15 7.11
CA VAL A 462 4.13 -6.12 6.66
C VAL A 462 4.73 -4.73 6.79
N LEU A 463 3.99 -3.68 6.45
CA LEU A 463 4.44 -2.30 6.65
C LEU A 463 4.69 -2.03 8.14
N GLU A 464 3.71 -2.31 9.00
CA GLU A 464 3.80 -2.09 10.45
C GLU A 464 4.95 -2.88 11.11
N GLU A 465 5.12 -4.14 10.74
CA GLU A 465 6.20 -4.99 11.24
C GLU A 465 7.59 -4.48 10.83
N ASN A 466 7.75 -4.01 9.59
CA ASN A 466 9.02 -3.43 9.14
C ASN A 466 9.31 -2.09 9.83
N LEU A 467 8.32 -1.19 9.93
CA LEU A 467 8.49 0.10 10.59
C LEU A 467 8.66 -0.02 12.11
N GLY A 468 8.19 -1.12 12.70
CA GLY A 468 8.36 -1.44 14.13
C GLY A 468 9.70 -2.07 14.50
N GLN A 469 10.58 -2.36 13.52
CA GLN A 469 11.91 -2.91 13.81
C GLN A 469 12.78 -1.92 14.58
N VAL A 470 13.73 -2.45 15.35
CA VAL A 470 14.64 -1.66 16.20
C VAL A 470 15.40 -0.59 15.39
N GLU A 471 15.74 -0.89 14.13
CA GLU A 471 16.44 0.05 13.24
C GLU A 471 15.66 1.35 12.97
N TYR A 472 14.33 1.31 12.90
CA TYR A 472 13.50 2.47 12.55
C TYR A 472 12.85 3.15 13.76
N ARG A 473 12.81 2.46 14.91
CA ARG A 473 12.00 2.85 16.07
C ARG A 473 12.30 4.25 16.62
N ASP A 474 13.52 4.72 16.47
CA ASP A 474 13.96 6.00 17.06
C ASP A 474 13.52 7.22 16.24
N TYR A 475 13.23 7.05 14.95
CA TYR A 475 12.90 8.15 14.04
C TYR A 475 11.66 7.91 13.19
N VAL A 476 11.06 6.71 13.19
CA VAL A 476 9.80 6.42 12.48
C VAL A 476 8.70 6.07 13.46
N ILE A 477 7.56 6.74 13.30
CA ILE A 477 6.34 6.44 14.04
C ILE A 477 5.22 6.18 13.03
N SER A 478 4.53 5.06 13.18
CA SER A 478 3.43 4.68 12.30
C SER A 478 2.08 4.79 13.01
N PHE A 479 1.10 5.37 12.33
CA PHE A 479 -0.30 5.35 12.70
C PHE A 479 -1.12 4.76 11.56
N SER A 480 -1.71 3.58 11.78
CA SER A 480 -2.63 2.98 10.81
C SER A 480 -4.08 3.22 11.22
N PHE A 481 -4.92 3.62 10.28
CA PHE A 481 -6.36 3.80 10.47
C PHE A 481 -7.12 3.58 9.16
N PRO A 482 -8.33 2.99 9.20
CA PRO A 482 -9.14 2.81 7.99
C PRO A 482 -9.80 4.13 7.55
N GLU A 483 -10.33 4.13 6.33
CA GLU A 483 -11.19 5.22 5.86
C GLU A 483 -12.46 5.32 6.72
N PRO A 484 -13.10 6.51 6.81
CA PRO A 484 -14.33 6.69 7.58
C PRO A 484 -15.46 5.73 7.19
N GLU A 485 -15.54 5.35 5.92
CA GLU A 485 -16.54 4.41 5.45
C GLU A 485 -16.33 3.00 6.03
N ASP A 486 -15.10 2.51 6.00
CA ASP A 486 -14.78 1.17 6.49
C ASP A 486 -14.81 1.10 8.02
N THR A 487 -14.36 2.16 8.67
CA THR A 487 -14.53 2.34 10.13
C THR A 487 -15.99 2.23 10.52
N LEU A 488 -16.87 3.00 9.84
CA LEU A 488 -18.28 3.00 10.18
C LEU A 488 -18.93 1.63 9.95
N LYS A 489 -18.62 0.99 8.82
CA LYS A 489 -19.10 -0.37 8.51
C LYS A 489 -18.67 -1.37 9.59
N LEU A 490 -17.43 -1.29 10.06
CA LEU A 490 -16.91 -2.14 11.13
C LEU A 490 -17.68 -1.91 12.44
N LEU A 491 -17.80 -0.66 12.88
CA LEU A 491 -18.49 -0.31 14.13
C LEU A 491 -19.97 -0.71 14.09
N GLU A 492 -20.67 -0.43 12.98
CA GLU A 492 -22.10 -0.76 12.84
C GLU A 492 -22.34 -2.28 12.73
N LYS A 493 -21.39 -3.04 12.15
CA LYS A 493 -21.47 -4.50 12.09
C LYS A 493 -21.36 -5.14 13.48
N GLU A 494 -20.52 -4.61 14.35
CA GLU A 494 -20.26 -5.20 15.67
C GLU A 494 -21.22 -4.70 16.76
N HIS A 495 -21.55 -3.41 16.74
CA HIS A 495 -22.30 -2.75 17.82
C HIS A 495 -23.69 -2.29 17.39
N GLY A 496 -24.08 -2.53 16.13
CA GLY A 496 -25.31 -1.98 15.55
C GLY A 496 -25.21 -0.48 15.27
N GLU A 497 -26.26 0.09 14.67
CA GLU A 497 -26.29 1.51 14.36
C GLU A 497 -26.41 2.36 15.64
N GLN A 498 -25.39 3.18 15.88
CA GLN A 498 -25.39 4.16 16.98
C GLN A 498 -25.80 5.54 16.49
N GLU A 499 -26.93 6.06 16.98
CA GLU A 499 -27.49 7.34 16.55
C GLU A 499 -27.08 8.53 17.42
N THR A 500 -26.66 8.30 18.67
CA THR A 500 -26.28 9.39 19.58
C THR A 500 -24.78 9.68 19.50
N PHE A 501 -24.39 10.94 19.72
CA PHE A 501 -22.97 11.32 19.74
C PHE A 501 -22.17 10.54 20.79
N SER A 502 -22.68 10.43 22.02
CA SER A 502 -21.99 9.68 23.08
C SER A 502 -21.86 8.21 22.71
N GLY A 503 -22.96 7.55 22.34
CA GLY A 503 -22.93 6.13 22.00
C GLY A 503 -22.00 5.81 20.83
N PHE A 504 -21.99 6.65 19.79
CA PHE A 504 -21.07 6.46 18.67
C PHE A 504 -19.61 6.65 19.09
N PHE A 505 -19.31 7.69 19.88
CA PHE A 505 -17.95 7.95 20.36
C PHE A 505 -17.47 6.88 21.33
N ASP A 506 -18.34 6.35 22.19
CA ASP A 506 -18.02 5.26 23.11
C ASP A 506 -17.65 3.97 22.36
N VAL A 507 -18.38 3.65 21.29
CA VAL A 507 -18.06 2.52 20.40
C VAL A 507 -16.73 2.76 19.66
N LEU A 508 -16.47 3.99 19.19
CA LEU A 508 -15.17 4.32 18.59
C LEU A 508 -14.02 4.15 19.61
N LYS A 509 -14.20 4.58 20.86
CA LYS A 509 -13.19 4.37 21.92
C LYS A 509 -12.95 2.89 22.20
N GLN A 510 -14.01 2.07 22.22
CA GLN A 510 -13.88 0.62 22.38
C GLN A 510 -13.03 0.01 21.26
N GLU A 511 -13.20 0.48 20.03
CA GLU A 511 -12.39 0.06 18.89
C GLU A 511 -10.90 0.43 19.04
N PHE A 512 -10.59 1.62 19.55
CA PHE A 512 -9.21 2.00 19.90
C PHE A 512 -8.63 1.15 21.04
N LEU A 513 -9.45 0.72 22.00
CA LEU A 513 -8.99 -0.09 23.14
C LEU A 513 -8.72 -1.56 22.79
N LYS A 514 -9.16 -2.03 21.62
CA LYS A 514 -8.90 -3.41 21.18
C LYS A 514 -7.39 -3.70 21.08
N PRO A 515 -6.98 -4.97 21.31
CA PRO A 515 -5.62 -5.41 21.01
C PRO A 515 -5.26 -5.14 19.55
N ASP A 516 -4.00 -4.82 19.26
CA ASP A 516 -3.57 -4.37 17.92
C ASP A 516 -3.85 -5.39 16.81
N ALA A 517 -3.88 -6.69 17.12
CA ALA A 517 -4.22 -7.74 16.16
C ALA A 517 -5.71 -7.74 15.74
N GLN A 518 -6.58 -7.15 16.54
CA GLN A 518 -8.04 -7.12 16.34
C GLN A 518 -8.59 -5.70 16.11
N SER A 519 -7.82 -4.67 16.48
CA SER A 519 -8.19 -3.28 16.21
C SER A 519 -7.98 -2.95 14.73
N SER A 520 -8.84 -2.11 14.19
CA SER A 520 -8.62 -1.42 12.93
C SER A 520 -7.56 -0.32 13.02
N PHE A 521 -7.21 0.13 14.23
CA PHE A 521 -6.17 1.13 14.49
C PHE A 521 -4.86 0.48 14.93
N PHE A 522 -3.73 1.09 14.54
CA PHE A 522 -2.39 0.71 15.01
C PHE A 522 -1.59 1.93 15.47
N LEU A 523 -1.08 1.88 16.70
CA LEU A 523 -0.16 2.85 17.29
C LEU A 523 0.77 2.13 18.27
N SER A 524 1.96 2.67 18.52
CA SER A 524 2.81 2.19 19.62
C SER A 524 2.09 2.35 20.97
N LYS A 525 2.33 1.44 21.91
CA LYS A 525 1.56 1.36 23.17
C LYS A 525 1.56 2.67 23.97
N ASP A 526 2.71 3.33 24.04
CA ASP A 526 2.87 4.57 24.81
C ASP A 526 2.06 5.71 24.19
N ILE A 527 2.17 5.87 22.86
CA ILE A 527 1.42 6.89 22.11
C ILE A 527 -0.09 6.60 22.13
N LYS A 528 -0.48 5.32 22.02
CA LYS A 528 -1.88 4.90 22.04
C LYS A 528 -2.59 5.34 23.33
N LYS A 529 -1.89 5.26 24.47
CA LYS A 529 -2.43 5.73 25.75
C LYS A 529 -2.66 7.24 25.76
N GLU A 530 -1.67 8.03 25.31
CA GLU A 530 -1.80 9.49 25.23
C GLU A 530 -2.93 9.93 24.29
N ILE A 531 -3.11 9.25 23.15
CA ILE A 531 -4.21 9.51 22.22
C ILE A 531 -5.56 9.18 22.85
N LEU A 532 -5.68 8.08 23.60
CA LEU A 532 -6.91 7.72 24.30
C LEU A 532 -7.29 8.77 25.37
N GLU A 533 -6.32 9.26 26.13
CA GLU A 533 -6.52 10.35 27.09
C GLU A 533 -7.00 11.63 26.39
N PHE A 534 -6.33 12.02 25.31
CA PHE A 534 -6.74 13.15 24.48
C PHE A 534 -8.18 13.02 23.93
N LEU A 535 -8.57 11.83 23.45
CA LEU A 535 -9.93 11.58 22.95
C LEU A 535 -10.98 11.58 24.07
N ASN A 536 -10.60 11.20 25.29
CA ASN A 536 -11.49 11.27 26.45
C ASN A 536 -11.75 12.72 26.84
N ASP A 537 -10.71 13.54 26.87
CA ASP A 537 -10.77 14.92 27.34
C ASP A 537 -11.46 15.85 26.32
N SER A 538 -11.28 15.60 25.02
CA SER A 538 -11.80 16.47 23.95
C SER A 538 -13.25 16.20 23.51
N LEU A 539 -13.87 15.13 24.00
CA LEU A 539 -15.18 14.63 23.52
C LEU A 539 -16.28 15.68 23.63
N LYS A 540 -16.38 16.35 24.78
CA LYS A 540 -17.46 17.29 25.07
C LYS A 540 -17.35 18.51 24.15
N GLU A 541 -16.15 19.05 24.01
CA GLU A 541 -15.84 20.20 23.19
C GLU A 541 -16.04 19.87 21.70
N LEU A 542 -15.66 18.67 21.26
CA LEU A 542 -15.93 18.21 19.89
C LEU A 542 -17.43 18.21 19.56
N LYS A 543 -18.25 17.71 20.49
CA LYS A 543 -19.71 17.73 20.34
C LYS A 543 -20.23 19.15 20.28
N GLU A 544 -19.82 20.01 21.21
CA GLU A 544 -20.30 21.38 21.31
C GLU A 544 -19.89 22.24 20.09
N ILE A 545 -18.66 22.07 19.59
CA ILE A 545 -18.13 22.84 18.47
C ILE A 545 -18.79 22.41 17.15
N PHE A 546 -18.80 21.12 16.83
CA PHE A 546 -19.19 20.67 15.48
C PHE A 546 -20.63 20.14 15.40
N PHE A 547 -21.21 19.70 16.52
CA PHE A 547 -22.49 18.97 16.53
C PHE A 547 -23.48 19.46 17.61
N SER A 548 -23.32 20.67 18.15
CA SER A 548 -24.14 21.17 19.29
C SER A 548 -25.65 21.10 19.06
N LYS A 549 -26.10 21.37 17.83
CA LYS A 549 -27.53 21.35 17.46
C LYS A 549 -28.05 19.96 17.08
N LYS A 550 -27.17 18.95 17.02
CA LYS A 550 -27.50 17.59 16.55
C LYS A 550 -27.76 16.67 17.72
N LYS A 551 -29.02 16.24 17.86
CA LYS A 551 -29.40 15.17 18.80
C LYS A 551 -29.10 13.79 18.24
N ILE A 552 -29.23 13.63 16.92
CA ILE A 552 -29.04 12.40 16.17
C ILE A 552 -27.92 12.63 15.16
N LEU A 553 -27.01 11.66 15.06
CA LEU A 553 -25.95 11.58 14.06
C LEU A 553 -26.38 10.66 12.92
N PHE A 554 -26.71 11.24 11.78
CA PHE A 554 -26.95 10.47 10.57
C PHE A 554 -25.61 9.96 9.98
N LYS A 555 -25.68 9.00 9.07
CA LYS A 555 -24.50 8.41 8.41
C LYS A 555 -23.45 9.44 7.93
N ASN A 556 -23.91 10.51 7.27
CA ASN A 556 -23.04 11.60 6.81
C ASN A 556 -22.40 12.41 7.94
N ASP A 557 -23.11 12.59 9.05
CA ASP A 557 -22.59 13.26 10.25
C ASP A 557 -21.51 12.38 10.91
N LYS A 558 -21.71 11.04 10.94
CA LYS A 558 -20.72 10.07 11.45
C LYS A 558 -19.44 10.06 10.61
N PHE A 559 -19.54 10.07 9.27
CA PHE A 559 -18.37 10.18 8.39
C PHE A 559 -17.58 11.46 8.62
N LEU A 560 -18.28 12.60 8.75
CA LEU A 560 -17.65 13.88 9.05
C LEU A 560 -16.97 13.86 10.42
N LEU A 561 -17.61 13.29 11.43
CA LEU A 561 -17.03 13.15 12.77
C LEU A 561 -15.74 12.31 12.75
N LEU A 562 -15.75 11.14 12.11
CA LEU A 562 -14.55 10.30 11.95
C LEU A 562 -13.43 11.04 11.22
N HIS A 563 -13.75 11.73 10.14
CA HIS A 563 -12.77 12.50 9.37
C HIS A 563 -12.13 13.63 10.21
N ILE A 564 -12.92 14.35 11.01
CA ILE A 564 -12.41 15.37 11.94
C ILE A 564 -11.51 14.73 13.00
N ILE A 565 -11.94 13.61 13.60
CA ILE A 565 -11.15 12.90 14.62
C ILE A 565 -9.79 12.47 14.06
N TYR A 566 -9.71 12.01 12.82
CA TYR A 566 -8.44 11.63 12.20
C TYR A 566 -7.46 12.80 12.09
N TYR A 567 -7.91 13.99 11.65
CA TYR A 567 -7.03 15.17 11.68
C TYR A 567 -6.60 15.54 13.09
N LEU A 568 -7.50 15.49 14.07
CA LEU A 568 -7.16 15.84 15.44
C LEU A 568 -6.13 14.88 16.05
N ILE A 569 -6.25 13.58 15.78
CA ILE A 569 -5.25 12.60 16.17
C ILE A 569 -3.93 12.90 15.47
N VAL A 570 -3.93 13.18 14.16
CA VAL A 570 -2.70 13.52 13.42
C VAL A 570 -2.03 14.77 13.98
N PHE A 571 -2.77 15.84 14.23
CA PHE A 571 -2.20 17.03 14.89
C PHE A 571 -1.66 16.72 16.28
N LYS A 572 -2.34 15.84 17.03
CA LYS A 572 -1.84 15.41 18.34
C LYS A 572 -0.56 14.61 18.24
N LEU A 573 -0.46 13.71 17.26
CA LEU A 573 0.77 12.98 16.97
C LEU A 573 1.90 13.94 16.59
N VAL A 574 1.64 14.96 15.76
CA VAL A 574 2.64 15.99 15.42
C VAL A 574 3.20 16.72 16.66
N GLU A 575 2.39 16.90 17.71
CA GLU A 575 2.85 17.49 18.99
C GLU A 575 3.65 16.54 19.88
N ILE A 576 3.32 15.25 19.84
CA ILE A 576 3.98 14.20 20.64
C ILE A 576 5.32 13.84 20.01
N THR A 577 5.35 13.68 18.68
CA THR A 577 6.48 13.08 17.97
C THR A 577 7.44 14.10 17.38
N ASP A 578 6.95 15.32 17.11
CA ASP A 578 7.69 16.40 16.47
C ASP A 578 8.35 15.98 15.15
N PRO A 579 7.56 15.56 14.13
CA PRO A 579 8.12 14.99 12.90
C PRO A 579 8.57 16.08 11.93
N ASP A 580 9.61 15.78 11.15
CA ASP A 580 10.07 16.58 10.00
C ASP A 580 9.32 16.21 8.71
N ASN A 581 8.84 14.96 8.63
CA ASN A 581 8.11 14.43 7.48
C ASN A 581 6.85 13.69 7.93
N ILE A 582 5.75 13.91 7.21
CA ILE A 582 4.53 13.10 7.29
C ILE A 582 4.37 12.38 5.96
N ILE A 583 4.32 11.05 6.00
CA ILE A 583 4.07 10.21 4.83
C ILE A 583 2.64 9.70 4.93
N VAL A 584 1.77 10.14 4.03
CA VAL A 584 0.40 9.64 3.91
C VAL A 584 0.37 8.56 2.85
N THR A 585 0.13 7.34 3.29
CA THR A 585 0.03 6.16 2.43
C THR A 585 -1.36 5.56 2.52
N SER A 586 -1.87 5.07 1.39
CA SER A 586 -3.02 4.18 1.31
C SER A 586 -2.74 3.15 0.23
N LYS A 587 -3.68 2.25 -0.05
CA LYS A 587 -3.54 1.23 -1.13
C LYS A 587 -2.85 1.76 -2.39
N ASP A 588 -3.33 2.87 -2.94
CA ASP A 588 -2.71 3.54 -4.07
C ASP A 588 -2.41 5.02 -3.82
N GLY A 589 -2.64 5.55 -2.62
CA GLY A 589 -2.38 6.97 -2.34
C GLY A 589 -3.28 7.93 -3.12
N LEU A 590 -4.36 7.45 -3.73
CA LEU A 590 -5.37 8.24 -4.45
C LEU A 590 -6.64 8.37 -3.60
N ASP A 591 -7.73 8.82 -4.23
CA ASP A 591 -9.07 8.89 -3.64
C ASP A 591 -9.09 9.56 -2.24
N TYR A 592 -9.37 8.79 -1.18
CA TYR A 592 -9.46 9.32 0.17
C TYR A 592 -8.12 9.87 0.69
N ALA A 593 -6.98 9.26 0.35
CA ALA A 593 -5.68 9.77 0.78
C ALA A 593 -5.37 11.13 0.15
N ALA A 594 -5.72 11.33 -1.13
CA ALA A 594 -5.59 12.63 -1.78
C ALA A 594 -6.52 13.67 -1.12
N VAL A 595 -7.76 13.30 -0.82
CA VAL A 595 -8.70 14.15 -0.08
C VAL A 595 -8.17 14.50 1.31
N PHE A 596 -7.63 13.53 2.05
CA PHE A 596 -7.07 13.71 3.38
C PHE A 596 -5.85 14.64 3.38
N VAL A 597 -4.91 14.48 2.45
CA VAL A 597 -3.77 15.40 2.34
C VAL A 597 -4.23 16.79 1.95
N SER A 598 -5.13 16.90 0.98
CA SER A 598 -5.65 18.19 0.52
C SER A 598 -6.37 18.96 1.62
N GLY A 599 -7.00 18.27 2.58
CA GLY A 599 -7.79 18.90 3.63
C GLY A 599 -6.98 19.68 4.66
N PHE A 600 -5.66 19.45 4.78
CA PHE A 600 -4.76 20.27 5.60
C PHE A 600 -4.84 21.76 5.24
N ILE A 601 -5.12 22.09 3.98
CA ILE A 601 -5.15 23.46 3.49
C ILE A 601 -6.29 24.32 4.09
N PHE A 602 -7.33 23.68 4.61
CA PHE A 602 -8.50 24.37 5.16
C PHE A 602 -8.39 24.69 6.66
N PHE A 603 -7.34 24.22 7.34
CA PHE A 603 -7.11 24.55 8.75
C PHE A 603 -6.53 25.96 8.94
N SER A 604 -5.84 26.53 7.97
CA SER A 604 -5.30 27.89 8.05
C SER A 604 -6.42 28.93 8.15
N LYS A 605 -6.28 29.93 9.04
CA LYS A 605 -7.23 31.05 9.17
C LYS A 605 -7.00 32.16 8.16
N GLU A 606 -5.78 32.26 7.66
CA GLU A 606 -5.30 33.41 6.89
C GLU A 606 -5.64 33.30 5.39
N LYS A 607 -6.14 32.14 4.95
CA LYS A 607 -6.53 31.90 3.56
C LYS A 607 -8.01 32.13 3.33
N ASP A 608 -8.33 33.23 2.63
CA ASP A 608 -9.64 33.40 1.98
C ASP A 608 -9.65 32.64 0.66
N TRP A 609 -10.64 31.75 0.50
CA TRP A 609 -10.80 30.90 -0.68
C TRP A 609 -11.70 31.55 -1.71
N ASP A 610 -11.08 32.12 -2.75
CA ASP A 610 -11.81 32.64 -3.91
C ASP A 610 -12.16 31.53 -4.92
N GLU A 611 -12.94 31.90 -5.94
CA GLU A 611 -13.37 30.99 -6.99
C GLU A 611 -12.18 30.38 -7.75
N HIS A 612 -11.18 31.19 -8.09
CA HIS A 612 -10.03 30.76 -8.87
C HIS A 612 -9.17 29.75 -8.10
N GLN A 613 -8.87 30.03 -6.83
CA GLN A 613 -8.15 29.11 -5.95
C GLN A 613 -8.87 27.78 -5.77
N LEU A 614 -10.20 27.79 -5.67
CA LEU A 614 -10.99 26.55 -5.61
C LEU A 614 -10.93 25.74 -6.91
N LYS A 615 -10.88 26.40 -8.08
CA LYS A 615 -10.65 25.71 -9.36
C LYS A 615 -9.27 25.06 -9.38
N LEU A 616 -8.22 25.78 -9.01
CA LEU A 616 -6.86 25.26 -8.94
C LEU A 616 -6.74 24.10 -7.94
N PHE A 617 -7.40 24.22 -6.78
CA PHE A 617 -7.49 23.18 -5.78
C PHE A 617 -8.11 21.90 -6.34
N MET A 618 -9.28 22.01 -6.99
CA MET A 618 -9.95 20.86 -7.60
C MET A 618 -9.11 20.22 -8.70
N THR A 619 -8.43 21.04 -9.50
CA THR A 619 -7.48 20.56 -10.50
C THR A 619 -6.34 19.75 -9.86
N LYS A 620 -5.65 20.30 -8.84
CA LYS A 620 -4.56 19.60 -8.12
C LYS A 620 -5.05 18.26 -7.55
N LEU A 621 -6.23 18.28 -6.91
CA LEU A 621 -6.80 17.13 -6.25
C LEU A 621 -7.17 16.00 -7.24
N LEU A 622 -7.71 16.34 -8.41
CA LEU A 622 -8.27 15.37 -9.34
C LEU A 622 -7.26 14.83 -10.38
N SER A 623 -6.23 15.60 -10.76
CA SER A 623 -5.26 15.20 -11.79
C SER A 623 -4.58 13.84 -11.54
N PRO A 624 -4.06 13.54 -10.33
CA PRO A 624 -3.36 12.27 -10.10
C PRO A 624 -4.25 11.06 -10.34
N THR A 625 -5.50 11.08 -9.84
CA THR A 625 -6.45 9.98 -10.02
C THR A 625 -6.87 9.84 -11.48
N LEU A 626 -7.08 10.96 -12.18
CA LEU A 626 -7.41 10.96 -13.61
C LEU A 626 -6.33 10.24 -14.41
N ILE A 627 -5.06 10.56 -14.19
CA ILE A 627 -3.95 9.96 -14.93
C ILE A 627 -3.73 8.50 -14.53
N ALA A 628 -3.72 8.21 -13.23
CA ALA A 628 -3.39 6.88 -12.73
C ALA A 628 -4.50 5.85 -12.97
N ARG A 629 -5.78 6.27 -12.97
CA ARG A 629 -6.95 5.37 -12.98
C ARG A 629 -7.93 5.59 -14.12
N ASP A 630 -7.74 6.60 -14.97
CA ASP A 630 -8.69 6.97 -16.04
C ASP A 630 -10.10 7.24 -15.49
N ARG A 631 -10.17 7.80 -14.28
CA ARG A 631 -11.39 8.26 -13.63
C ARG A 631 -11.09 9.36 -12.63
N LEU A 632 -12.12 10.07 -12.20
CA LEU A 632 -12.02 11.00 -11.07
C LEU A 632 -12.05 10.23 -9.73
N ILE A 633 -11.76 10.96 -8.66
CA ILE A 633 -11.92 10.50 -7.27
C ILE A 633 -13.37 10.06 -7.03
N PHE A 634 -13.62 9.02 -6.23
CA PHE A 634 -15.01 8.64 -5.93
C PHE A 634 -15.80 9.78 -5.26
N SER A 635 -17.03 10.00 -5.74
CA SER A 635 -17.90 11.10 -5.31
C SER A 635 -18.08 11.17 -3.80
N GLN A 636 -18.19 10.02 -3.14
CA GLN A 636 -18.32 9.92 -1.68
C GLN A 636 -17.21 10.63 -0.89
N HIS A 637 -15.97 10.64 -1.40
CA HIS A 637 -14.85 11.34 -0.74
C HIS A 637 -14.90 12.85 -0.99
N ILE A 638 -15.36 13.27 -2.17
CA ILE A 638 -15.56 14.69 -2.49
C ILE A 638 -16.73 15.28 -1.70
N ASP A 639 -17.81 14.52 -1.52
CA ASP A 639 -18.94 14.90 -0.67
C ASP A 639 -18.53 15.06 0.80
N LEU A 640 -17.66 14.17 1.28
CA LEU A 640 -17.09 14.27 2.62
C LEU A 640 -16.21 15.53 2.75
N LEU A 641 -15.33 15.79 1.78
CA LEU A 641 -14.50 16.99 1.73
C LEU A 641 -15.35 18.27 1.71
N SER A 642 -16.36 18.34 0.85
CA SER A 642 -17.29 19.46 0.75
C SER A 642 -17.98 19.75 2.09
N LYS A 643 -18.47 18.71 2.79
CA LYS A 643 -19.06 18.83 4.13
C LYS A 643 -18.02 19.28 5.15
N PHE A 644 -16.80 18.75 5.09
CA PHE A 644 -15.70 19.09 5.97
C PHE A 644 -15.30 20.57 5.85
N VAL A 645 -15.07 21.05 4.63
CA VAL A 645 -14.75 22.47 4.36
C VAL A 645 -15.84 23.39 4.89
N ASN A 646 -17.11 23.08 4.60
CA ASN A 646 -18.23 23.86 5.10
C ASN A 646 -18.35 23.80 6.63
N CYS A 647 -18.03 22.65 7.25
CA CYS A 647 -18.04 22.46 8.69
C CYS A 647 -16.98 23.32 9.38
N LEU A 648 -15.73 23.28 8.90
CA LEU A 648 -14.64 24.11 9.41
C LEU A 648 -14.95 25.60 9.28
N ARG A 649 -15.45 26.04 8.11
CA ARG A 649 -15.80 27.44 7.88
C ARG A 649 -16.92 27.91 8.81
N LYS A 650 -17.99 27.12 8.98
CA LYS A 650 -19.12 27.49 9.85
C LYS A 650 -18.74 27.58 11.32
N ASN A 651 -17.85 26.69 11.76
CA ASN A 651 -17.46 26.59 13.18
C ASN A 651 -16.15 27.30 13.49
N ARG A 652 -15.61 28.12 12.57
CA ARG A 652 -14.30 28.76 12.68
C ARG A 652 -14.09 29.49 14.00
N HIS A 653 -15.07 30.29 14.43
CA HIS A 653 -15.03 31.02 15.70
C HIS A 653 -15.01 30.14 16.96
N HIS A 654 -15.33 28.86 16.83
CA HIS A 654 -15.37 27.90 17.92
C HIS A 654 -14.18 26.94 17.89
N ILE A 655 -13.38 26.88 16.81
CA ILE A 655 -12.20 26.01 16.72
C ILE A 655 -11.16 26.37 17.79
N CYS A 656 -11.07 27.65 18.17
CA CYS A 656 -10.19 28.09 19.26
C CYS A 656 -10.52 27.42 20.62
N ASN A 657 -11.73 26.91 20.82
CA ASN A 657 -12.07 26.15 22.03
C ASN A 657 -11.38 24.79 22.10
N LEU A 658 -10.77 24.30 21.01
CA LEU A 658 -9.90 23.12 21.03
C LEU A 658 -8.50 23.42 21.55
N GLN A 659 -8.11 24.71 21.64
CA GLN A 659 -6.77 25.12 22.07
C GLN A 659 -6.31 24.50 23.40
N PRO A 660 -7.16 24.29 24.43
CA PRO A 660 -6.72 23.64 25.68
C PRO A 660 -6.16 22.22 25.50
N PHE A 661 -6.51 21.52 24.41
CA PHE A 661 -6.06 20.14 24.15
C PHE A 661 -4.78 20.04 23.33
N PHE A 662 -4.31 21.19 22.80
CA PHE A 662 -3.16 21.29 21.92
C PHE A 662 -2.14 22.28 22.50
N LYS A 663 -0.86 21.96 22.37
CA LYS A 663 0.24 22.91 22.66
C LYS A 663 0.21 24.10 21.69
N TYR A 664 -0.29 23.88 20.48
CA TYR A 664 -0.34 24.89 19.43
C TYR A 664 -1.78 25.20 18.99
N ASN A 665 -1.99 26.42 18.48
CA ASN A 665 -3.26 26.76 17.87
C ASN A 665 -3.36 26.12 16.48
N LEU A 666 -4.31 25.17 16.32
CA LEU A 666 -4.59 24.48 15.06
C LEU A 666 -4.80 25.45 13.88
N GLU A 667 -5.39 26.61 14.13
CA GLU A 667 -5.70 27.61 13.10
C GLU A 667 -4.49 28.36 12.54
N ARG A 668 -3.33 28.24 13.20
CA ARG A 668 -2.06 28.85 12.76
C ARG A 668 -1.22 27.95 11.87
N TRP A 669 -1.60 26.70 11.71
CA TRP A 669 -0.95 25.83 10.75
C TRP A 669 -1.31 26.27 9.33
N ASP A 670 -0.29 26.54 8.52
CA ASP A 670 -0.47 26.78 7.09
C ASP A 670 0.05 25.60 6.28
N PHE A 671 -0.75 25.13 5.32
CA PHE A 671 -0.28 24.16 4.32
C PHE A 671 0.19 24.92 3.08
N SER A 672 1.50 25.16 3.04
CA SER A 672 2.19 25.96 2.04
C SER A 672 2.64 25.10 0.84
N ASN A 673 2.89 25.76 -0.29
CA ASN A 673 3.39 25.17 -1.55
C ASN A 673 2.47 24.17 -2.27
N TYR A 674 1.30 23.85 -1.73
CA TYR A 674 0.38 22.87 -2.35
C TYR A 674 -0.18 23.30 -3.72
N LEU A 675 -0.46 24.60 -3.91
CA LEU A 675 -1.03 25.14 -5.16
C LEU A 675 -0.04 25.91 -6.03
N ASN A 676 1.14 26.26 -5.52
CA ASN A 676 2.04 27.25 -6.13
C ASN A 676 2.42 26.93 -7.58
N GLU A 677 2.71 25.66 -7.87
CA GLU A 677 3.15 25.23 -9.21
C GLU A 677 2.01 25.32 -10.24
N ILE A 678 0.77 25.05 -9.84
CA ILE A 678 -0.37 25.22 -10.75
C ILE A 678 -0.65 26.71 -11.00
N ILE A 679 -0.41 27.58 -10.01
CA ILE A 679 -0.54 29.03 -10.17
C ILE A 679 0.47 29.52 -11.23
N GLU A 680 1.75 29.17 -11.12
CA GLU A 680 2.78 29.55 -12.10
C GLU A 680 2.47 29.08 -13.51
N VAL A 681 1.97 27.85 -13.62
CA VAL A 681 1.56 27.22 -14.87
C VAL A 681 0.33 27.94 -15.47
N SER A 682 -0.68 28.26 -14.66
CA SER A 682 -1.89 28.94 -15.11
C SER A 682 -1.65 30.37 -15.63
N HIS A 683 -0.65 31.08 -15.09
CA HIS A 683 -0.30 32.44 -15.51
C HIS A 683 0.45 32.49 -16.85
N LYS A 684 1.21 31.44 -17.21
CA LYS A 684 1.99 31.41 -18.47
C LYS A 684 1.14 31.35 -19.74
N HIS A 685 -0.16 31.05 -19.62
CA HIS A 685 -1.07 30.89 -20.76
C HIS A 685 -2.33 31.79 -20.68
N SER A 686 -2.42 32.64 -19.65
CA SER A 686 -3.37 33.76 -19.59
C SER A 686 -2.85 35.04 -20.31
N LEU A 687 -1.63 34.97 -20.84
CA LEU A 687 -0.99 35.91 -21.77
C LEU A 687 -0.81 35.19 -23.11
#